data_AF-A0A7Y3CKU3-F1
#
_entry.id   AF-A0A7Y3CKU3-F1
#
_cell.length_a   1.000
_cell.length_b   1.000
_cell.length_c   1.000
_cell.angle_alpha   90.00
_cell.angle_beta   90.00
_cell.angle_gamma   90.00
#
_symmetry.space_group_name_H-M   'P 1'
#
loop_
_entity.id
_entity.type
_entity.pdbx_description
1 polymer ?
#
loop_
_entity_poly.entity_id
_entity_poly.type
_entity_poly.pdbx_seq_one_letter_code
_entity_poly.pdbx_strand_id
1 'polypeptide(L)'
;MSLDHLFIRDVDGERRIASDKLPLRLGTGSDCTLRLPGPGGAPVALLDLLDGIPFVQPVGRDTALQINATPLETSRRLENGDELQFFGSRIRISVDGDRVLLDVKLEDSAYVTKPPDDIERDGLPDAEAIAPTAFRRAADITAQIDTARKSPLKIIIGGGLAFLLIASYLLFSAKSVEFEIDPPGPDGFNIDGGWFRLPIGDRMLLRKGTYTVNVKKQGYYDVDQSFVVGDDQSMTLSLRMRKKPGKLLVIAEPPVDAIVTVDDEQVGKAPFGPLELQPGTHTVRVESTRFLPFSDTIEMAGLERVESLHVQLVPKWANVFVESEPPGAEVLVGDEQVGVTPTVIELLEGTHEVTVAKDGYAAWDGSVVAEPNVDQSMPKIMLQPADAKLLVNTIPRGANVTVNGRYRGQSPITLSLSPDVNYEIGMSKAGYGVTSRSIRLESAASDSITVDLSARLGTITVSVQPADAKVYVDGRARGSGKTSLRLSSAPHRIEVRRQGYQSWSRTVTPRPGYPQTLTARLRSLQAIARDAVAQTVTTAAGQTLRRIEGGTFSMGASRAEPGRRANEVIRPVTLTRPYLISIHEVTNKQFAEFRRNHDSGADVHASLAADDNPVANVSWDDAAQYCNWLSTQEGRTPVYRQEFDRWVPIYPTPDGYRLPTEAEWVLAIRYAGGKRALKFPWGDKWPPPEDSGNLADISARELVPSILPAYDDGFASTAPVGKFKPNAIGIYDTAGNVAEWVNDWYTVPTPGITEPAIDPVGPNRGTSHVVRGSSWRHSGISELRLSYRDYSATPRPDLGFRIARYAD
;
A
#
# COMPACT_ATOMS: atom_id res chain seq x y z
N MET A 1 -21.69 12.99 -1.86
CA MET A 1 -21.54 14.16 -0.98
C MET A 1 -20.24 14.01 -0.19
N SER A 2 -19.79 15.07 0.50
CA SER A 2 -18.81 14.91 1.58
C SER A 2 -19.56 14.64 2.89
N LEU A 3 -19.12 13.63 3.64
CA LEU A 3 -19.54 13.44 5.03
C LEU A 3 -18.70 14.36 5.91
N ASP A 4 -19.24 15.53 6.24
CA ASP A 4 -18.53 16.51 7.08
C ASP A 4 -18.73 16.26 8.59
N HIS A 5 -19.35 15.13 8.96
CA HIS A 5 -19.68 14.78 10.34
C HIS A 5 -20.02 13.29 10.50
N LEU A 6 -19.92 12.83 11.75
CA LEU A 6 -20.12 11.47 12.22
C LEU A 6 -21.11 11.49 13.40
N PHE A 7 -21.86 10.41 13.63
CA PHE A 7 -22.70 10.26 14.82
C PHE A 7 -22.21 9.09 15.68
N ILE A 8 -22.21 9.28 17.00
CA ILE A 8 -21.94 8.22 17.98
C ILE A 8 -23.19 8.07 18.84
N ARG A 9 -23.71 6.86 18.99
CA ARG A 9 -24.76 6.51 19.95
C ARG A 9 -24.19 5.52 20.96
N ASP A 10 -24.24 5.90 22.22
CA ASP A 10 -23.89 5.04 23.35
C ASP A 10 -24.89 5.23 24.50
N VAL A 11 -24.52 4.83 25.72
CA VAL A 11 -25.38 4.88 26.91
C VAL A 11 -25.81 6.30 27.30
N ASP A 12 -25.06 7.34 26.89
CA ASP A 12 -25.38 8.74 27.15
C ASP A 12 -26.26 9.36 26.02
N GLY A 13 -26.65 8.55 25.02
CA GLY A 13 -27.48 8.95 23.88
C GLY A 13 -26.70 9.14 22.59
N GLU A 14 -27.29 9.83 21.61
CA GLU A 14 -26.66 10.08 20.31
C GLU A 14 -26.07 11.50 20.22
N ARG A 15 -24.77 11.60 19.91
CA ARG A 15 -24.03 12.85 19.74
C ARG A 15 -23.41 12.97 18.35
N ARG A 16 -23.46 14.19 17.79
CA ARG A 16 -22.85 14.54 16.50
C ARG A 16 -21.42 15.04 16.71
N ILE A 17 -20.48 14.44 16.00
CA ILE A 17 -19.07 14.84 15.91
C ILE A 17 -18.86 15.51 14.54
N ALA A 18 -18.31 16.72 14.51
CA ALA A 18 -17.94 17.38 13.25
C ALA A 18 -16.52 16.98 12.81
N SER A 19 -16.22 17.09 11.51
CA SER A 19 -14.95 16.65 10.93
C SER A 19 -13.70 17.35 11.50
N ASP A 20 -13.85 18.54 12.08
CA ASP A 20 -12.79 19.28 12.80
C ASP A 20 -12.34 18.61 14.12
N LYS A 21 -13.04 17.55 14.56
CA LYS A 21 -12.75 16.78 15.78
C LYS A 21 -12.33 15.33 15.49
N LEU A 22 -11.95 15.06 14.25
CA LEU A 22 -11.35 13.79 13.83
C LEU A 22 -9.81 13.92 13.73
N PRO A 23 -9.04 12.83 13.86
CA PRO A 23 -9.47 11.46 14.17
C PRO A 23 -9.95 11.29 15.62
N LEU A 24 -11.05 10.57 15.80
CA LEU A 24 -11.52 10.12 17.11
C LEU A 24 -10.58 9.06 17.69
N ARG A 25 -10.25 9.18 18.97
CA ARG A 25 -9.50 8.15 19.71
C ARG A 25 -10.47 7.14 20.33
N LEU A 26 -10.32 5.87 19.97
CA LEU A 26 -11.06 4.74 20.53
C LEU A 26 -10.11 3.94 21.44
N GLY A 27 -10.49 3.67 22.70
CA GLY A 27 -9.64 2.88 23.60
C GLY A 27 -9.97 3.04 25.08
N THR A 28 -9.08 2.54 25.94
CA THR A 28 -9.30 2.43 27.40
C THR A 28 -8.70 3.60 28.20
N GLY A 29 -7.84 4.39 27.55
CA GLY A 29 -7.19 5.57 28.11
C GLY A 29 -8.14 6.72 28.44
N SER A 30 -7.68 7.64 29.29
CA SER A 30 -8.39 8.87 29.63
C SER A 30 -8.31 9.97 28.56
N ASP A 31 -7.48 9.77 27.52
CA ASP A 31 -7.37 10.62 26.34
C ASP A 31 -8.30 10.18 25.18
N CYS A 32 -9.02 9.07 25.36
CA CYS A 32 -9.88 8.48 24.33
C CYS A 32 -11.24 9.19 24.24
N THR A 33 -11.63 9.58 23.02
CA THR A 33 -12.87 10.33 22.73
C THR A 33 -14.11 9.44 22.77
N LEU A 34 -13.96 8.15 22.48
CA LEU A 34 -14.87 7.09 22.93
C LEU A 34 -14.08 6.15 23.83
N ARG A 35 -14.38 6.21 25.13
CA ARG A 35 -13.72 5.38 26.14
C ARG A 35 -14.43 4.05 26.29
N LEU A 36 -13.70 2.96 26.09
CA LEU A 36 -14.18 1.60 26.19
C LEU A 36 -13.66 0.94 27.48
N PRO A 37 -14.42 0.02 28.11
CA PRO A 37 -13.94 -0.77 29.24
C PRO A 37 -12.91 -1.82 28.78
N GLY A 38 -11.82 -1.96 29.53
CA GLY A 38 -10.74 -2.91 29.27
C GLY A 38 -9.37 -2.47 29.83
N PRO A 39 -8.34 -3.32 29.73
CA PRO A 39 -6.98 -3.00 30.20
C PRO A 39 -6.22 -2.06 29.24
N GLY A 40 -4.99 -1.69 29.61
CA GLY A 40 -4.02 -1.02 28.73
C GLY A 40 -3.93 0.50 28.83
N GLY A 41 -5.02 1.21 29.17
CA GLY A 41 -5.01 2.65 29.47
C GLY A 41 -4.61 3.57 28.30
N ALA A 42 -4.78 3.12 27.05
CA ALA A 42 -4.32 3.81 25.84
C ALA A 42 -5.37 3.78 24.71
N PRO A 43 -5.24 4.63 23.67
CA PRO A 43 -5.98 4.47 22.42
C PRO A 43 -5.50 3.22 21.67
N VAL A 44 -6.45 2.48 21.09
CA VAL A 44 -6.21 1.26 20.29
C VAL A 44 -6.68 1.39 18.85
N ALA A 45 -7.52 2.38 18.55
CA ALA A 45 -7.83 2.78 17.18
C ALA A 45 -8.03 4.30 17.05
N LEU A 46 -7.77 4.78 15.83
CA LEU A 46 -8.21 6.06 15.32
C LEU A 46 -9.36 5.84 14.33
N LEU A 47 -10.36 6.72 14.32
CA LEU A 47 -11.47 6.68 13.37
C LEU A 47 -11.72 8.08 12.78
N ASP A 48 -11.77 8.15 11.45
CA ASP A 48 -11.62 9.40 10.69
C ASP A 48 -12.34 9.33 9.33
N LEU A 49 -12.49 10.47 8.64
CA LEU A 49 -13.22 10.63 7.38
C LEU A 49 -12.29 11.10 6.25
N LEU A 50 -11.72 10.17 5.48
CA LEU A 50 -10.90 10.49 4.30
C LEU A 50 -11.81 10.73 3.09
N ASP A 51 -11.78 11.93 2.52
CA ASP A 51 -12.65 12.35 1.39
C ASP A 51 -14.15 12.07 1.64
N GLY A 52 -14.59 12.14 2.90
CA GLY A 52 -15.95 11.81 3.31
C GLY A 52 -16.24 10.31 3.42
N ILE A 53 -15.23 9.45 3.48
CA ILE A 53 -15.36 7.99 3.67
C ILE A 53 -14.83 7.60 5.05
N PRO A 54 -15.62 6.93 5.91
CA PRO A 54 -15.16 6.47 7.22
C PRO A 54 -14.11 5.36 7.09
N PHE A 55 -13.02 5.51 7.83
CA PHE A 55 -12.01 4.47 7.99
C PHE A 55 -11.57 4.34 9.44
N VAL A 56 -11.06 3.16 9.78
CA VAL A 56 -10.48 2.83 11.08
C VAL A 56 -9.00 2.48 10.89
N GLN A 57 -8.16 2.90 11.83
CA GLN A 57 -6.72 2.61 11.85
C GLN A 57 -6.32 2.08 13.24
N PRO A 58 -5.68 0.90 13.35
CA PRO A 58 -5.18 0.38 14.62
C PRO A 58 -4.00 1.22 15.16
N VAL A 59 -3.92 1.36 16.48
CA VAL A 59 -2.87 2.12 17.19
C VAL A 59 -1.94 1.16 17.92
N GLY A 60 -1.06 0.52 17.15
CA GLY A 60 -0.12 -0.51 17.63
C GLY A 60 -0.21 -1.78 16.80
N ARG A 61 0.76 -2.70 16.98
CA ARG A 61 0.77 -3.99 16.27
C ARG A 61 0.12 -5.14 17.04
N ASP A 62 0.08 -5.04 18.38
CA ASP A 62 -0.50 -6.05 19.28
C ASP A 62 -1.87 -5.62 19.84
N THR A 63 -2.60 -4.75 19.14
CA THR A 63 -3.97 -4.39 19.54
C THR A 63 -4.92 -5.55 19.29
N ALA A 64 -5.54 -6.08 20.34
CA ALA A 64 -6.58 -7.12 20.30
C ALA A 64 -7.92 -6.61 19.73
N LEU A 65 -7.86 -5.86 18.64
CA LEU A 65 -8.95 -5.21 17.94
C LEU A 65 -9.30 -6.04 16.69
N GLN A 66 -10.55 -6.44 16.60
CA GLN A 66 -11.08 -7.17 15.46
C GLN A 66 -12.13 -6.33 14.73
N ILE A 67 -12.28 -6.57 13.43
CA ILE A 67 -13.41 -6.14 12.61
C ILE A 67 -14.05 -7.39 12.00
N ASN A 68 -15.34 -7.60 12.24
CA ASN A 68 -16.09 -8.78 11.81
C ASN A 68 -15.36 -10.09 12.20
N ALA A 69 -14.98 -10.21 13.48
CA ALA A 69 -14.19 -11.32 14.05
C ALA A 69 -12.79 -11.57 13.43
N THR A 70 -12.29 -10.65 12.58
CA THR A 70 -10.96 -10.74 11.95
C THR A 70 -10.01 -9.69 12.54
N PRO A 71 -8.75 -10.01 12.93
CA PRO A 71 -7.80 -9.02 13.45
C PRO A 71 -7.57 -7.83 12.49
N LEU A 72 -7.60 -6.61 13.03
CA LEU A 72 -7.36 -5.38 12.27
C LEU A 72 -5.88 -4.97 12.35
N GLU A 73 -5.03 -5.56 11.50
CA GLU A 73 -3.59 -5.26 11.46
C GLU A 73 -3.23 -3.97 10.71
N THR A 74 -4.12 -3.47 9.85
CA THR A 74 -3.89 -2.31 8.97
C THR A 74 -5.14 -1.44 8.85
N SER A 75 -4.98 -0.20 8.38
CA SER A 75 -6.10 0.74 8.20
C SER A 75 -7.11 0.22 7.17
N ARG A 76 -8.39 0.20 7.53
CA ARG A 76 -9.48 -0.33 6.70
C ARG A 76 -10.63 0.65 6.60
N ARG A 77 -11.23 0.75 5.41
CA ARG A 77 -12.53 1.42 5.20
C ARG A 77 -13.62 0.71 6.02
N LEU A 78 -14.50 1.49 6.64
CA LEU A 78 -15.69 0.98 7.29
C LEU A 78 -16.87 0.94 6.32
N GLU A 79 -17.62 -0.15 6.35
CA GLU A 79 -18.82 -0.37 5.53
C GLU A 79 -20.07 -0.56 6.39
N ASN A 80 -21.26 -0.53 5.78
CA ASN A 80 -22.52 -0.65 6.51
C ASN A 80 -22.68 -2.07 7.08
N GLY A 81 -22.78 -2.19 8.41
CA GLY A 81 -22.86 -3.47 9.11
C GLY A 81 -21.52 -4.02 9.61
N ASP A 82 -20.39 -3.32 9.39
CA ASP A 82 -19.13 -3.68 10.03
C ASP A 82 -19.24 -3.59 11.56
N GLU A 83 -18.65 -4.54 12.28
CA GLU A 83 -18.64 -4.59 13.74
C GLU A 83 -17.21 -4.65 14.27
N LEU A 84 -16.80 -3.61 15.01
CA LEU A 84 -15.53 -3.55 15.71
C LEU A 84 -15.67 -4.21 17.09
N GLN A 85 -14.78 -5.14 17.41
CA GLN A 85 -14.79 -5.89 18.66
C GLN A 85 -13.45 -5.77 19.39
N PHE A 86 -13.49 -5.44 20.69
CA PHE A 86 -12.31 -5.20 21.52
C PHE A 86 -12.63 -5.44 23.00
N PHE A 87 -11.96 -6.41 23.65
CA PHE A 87 -12.18 -6.82 25.06
C PHE A 87 -13.68 -6.90 25.47
N GLY A 88 -14.48 -7.64 24.69
CA GLY A 88 -15.92 -7.81 24.92
C GLY A 88 -16.81 -6.66 24.42
N SER A 89 -16.29 -5.43 24.31
CA SER A 89 -17.02 -4.30 23.73
C SER A 89 -17.25 -4.51 22.23
N ARG A 90 -18.48 -4.25 21.76
CA ARG A 90 -18.86 -4.28 20.33
C ARG A 90 -19.37 -2.90 19.88
N ILE A 91 -18.89 -2.43 18.72
CA ILE A 91 -19.35 -1.20 18.08
C ILE A 91 -19.79 -1.55 16.68
N ARG A 92 -21.09 -1.39 16.39
CA ARG A 92 -21.63 -1.65 15.05
C ARG A 92 -21.70 -0.35 14.25
N ILE A 93 -21.10 -0.37 13.07
CA ILE A 93 -21.13 0.75 12.13
C ILE A 93 -22.39 0.62 11.28
N SER A 94 -23.20 1.67 11.24
CA SER A 94 -24.35 1.81 10.35
C SER A 94 -24.15 3.01 9.45
N VAL A 95 -24.24 2.82 8.13
CA VAL A 95 -24.09 3.87 7.12
C VAL A 95 -25.36 3.95 6.29
N ASP A 96 -26.09 5.04 6.43
CA ASP A 96 -27.39 5.29 5.80
C ASP A 96 -27.35 6.65 5.07
N GLY A 97 -27.18 6.60 3.75
CA GLY A 97 -27.00 7.79 2.92
C GLY A 97 -25.84 8.67 3.40
N ASP A 98 -26.12 9.96 3.62
CA ASP A 98 -25.17 10.96 4.13
C ASP A 98 -25.04 10.93 5.67
N ARG A 99 -25.25 9.77 6.32
CA ARG A 99 -25.13 9.60 7.77
C ARG A 99 -24.34 8.33 8.13
N VAL A 100 -23.19 8.52 8.77
CA VAL A 100 -22.44 7.46 9.44
C VAL A 100 -22.75 7.50 10.94
N LEU A 101 -23.19 6.37 11.48
CA LEU A 101 -23.56 6.17 12.88
C LEU A 101 -22.75 5.00 13.49
N LEU A 102 -22.15 5.23 14.64
CA LEU A 102 -21.56 4.20 15.49
C LEU A 102 -22.57 3.84 16.59
N ASP A 103 -23.14 2.64 16.53
CA ASP A 103 -24.03 2.10 17.58
C ASP A 103 -23.15 1.28 18.55
N VAL A 104 -22.81 1.89 19.69
CA VAL A 104 -21.87 1.35 20.68
C VAL A 104 -22.65 0.46 21.66
N LYS A 105 -22.48 -0.86 21.52
CA LYS A 105 -23.18 -1.87 22.32
C LYS A 105 -22.25 -2.52 23.32
N LEU A 106 -22.32 -2.05 24.56
CA LEU A 106 -21.62 -2.62 25.72
C LEU A 106 -22.37 -3.85 26.28
N GLU A 107 -22.72 -4.77 25.39
CA GLU A 107 -23.26 -6.10 25.75
C GLU A 107 -22.05 -7.02 26.05
N ASP A 108 -22.01 -7.57 27.27
CA ASP A 108 -20.99 -8.49 27.82
C ASP A 108 -19.63 -7.90 28.29
N SER A 109 -19.59 -6.64 28.77
CA SER A 109 -18.39 -6.12 29.47
C SER A 109 -18.49 -6.23 31.00
N ALA A 110 -17.58 -6.99 31.61
CA ALA A 110 -17.61 -7.38 33.03
C ALA A 110 -17.16 -6.30 34.04
N TYR A 111 -17.15 -5.01 33.68
CA TYR A 111 -16.63 -3.91 34.51
C TYR A 111 -17.62 -2.76 34.69
N VAL A 112 -18.76 -3.04 35.36
CA VAL A 112 -19.70 -2.02 35.84
C VAL A 112 -20.13 -2.36 37.28
N THR A 113 -19.82 -1.48 38.23
CA THR A 113 -20.37 -1.51 39.60
C THR A 113 -20.92 -0.12 39.96
N LYS A 114 -21.97 -0.08 40.80
CA LYS A 114 -22.59 1.16 41.30
C LYS A 114 -22.52 1.22 42.84
N PRO A 115 -22.27 2.41 43.42
CA PRO A 115 -22.41 2.71 44.86
C PRO A 115 -23.88 3.15 45.18
N PRO A 116 -24.28 3.58 46.40
CA PRO A 116 -23.41 4.00 47.51
C PRO A 116 -23.88 3.75 48.99
N ASP A 117 -23.03 4.24 49.91
CA ASP A 117 -23.24 4.85 51.24
C ASP A 117 -23.58 4.09 52.57
N ASP A 118 -22.75 4.46 53.56
CA ASP A 118 -22.96 4.78 54.99
C ASP A 118 -23.16 3.75 56.15
N ILE A 119 -22.08 3.66 56.97
CA ILE A 119 -21.98 3.96 58.43
C ILE A 119 -22.97 3.27 59.42
N GLU A 120 -22.45 2.44 60.35
CA GLU A 120 -22.11 2.86 61.73
C GLU A 120 -21.20 1.81 62.45
N ARG A 121 -21.21 1.69 63.78
CA ARG A 121 -20.03 1.30 64.61
C ARG A 121 -20.30 0.35 65.79
N ASP A 122 -19.19 -0.24 66.29
CA ASP A 122 -18.95 -0.85 67.62
C ASP A 122 -19.71 -2.16 68.01
N GLY A 123 -19.05 -3.09 68.73
CA GLY A 123 -19.72 -4.29 69.30
C GLY A 123 -18.94 -5.62 69.50
N LEU A 124 -17.69 -5.59 70.00
CA LEU A 124 -16.95 -6.78 70.48
C LEU A 124 -17.33 -7.15 71.95
N PRO A 125 -17.01 -8.34 72.55
CA PRO A 125 -16.41 -9.59 72.01
C PRO A 125 -16.94 -10.95 72.61
N ASP A 126 -16.21 -12.04 72.32
CA ASP A 126 -15.83 -13.20 73.19
C ASP A 126 -16.63 -14.53 73.35
N ALA A 127 -16.05 -15.59 72.75
CA ALA A 127 -15.41 -16.77 73.40
C ALA A 127 -16.15 -18.12 73.69
N GLU A 128 -15.68 -19.16 72.97
CA GLU A 128 -15.24 -20.52 73.39
C GLU A 128 -16.17 -21.59 74.08
N ALA A 129 -16.58 -22.55 73.23
CA ALA A 129 -16.15 -23.97 73.23
C ALA A 129 -16.51 -25.03 74.33
N ILE A 130 -17.42 -25.93 73.95
CA ILE A 130 -17.33 -27.43 73.96
C ILE A 130 -17.32 -28.26 75.29
N ALA A 131 -17.99 -29.42 75.25
CA ALA A 131 -18.17 -30.47 76.28
C ALA A 131 -17.23 -31.70 76.03
N PRO A 132 -17.61 -33.01 76.14
CA PRO A 132 -18.50 -33.82 77.03
C PRO A 132 -17.75 -35.07 77.66
N THR A 133 -18.35 -36.05 78.37
CA THR A 133 -17.91 -37.50 78.61
C THR A 133 -17.02 -37.99 79.80
N ALA A 134 -16.88 -39.27 80.26
CA ALA A 134 -17.69 -40.55 80.34
C ALA A 134 -16.92 -41.77 80.99
N PHE A 135 -16.88 -43.05 80.52
CA PHE A 135 -17.76 -44.25 80.71
C PHE A 135 -16.95 -45.61 80.83
N ARG A 136 -17.62 -46.74 81.15
CA ARG A 136 -17.34 -48.21 81.30
C ARG A 136 -17.17 -48.97 82.66
N ARG A 137 -16.32 -50.02 82.74
CA ARG A 137 -16.55 -51.33 83.46
C ARG A 137 -15.22 -52.09 83.82
N ALA A 138 -15.11 -53.33 84.35
CA ALA A 138 -15.99 -54.53 84.41
C ALA A 138 -15.58 -55.66 85.40
N ALA A 139 -16.49 -56.66 85.57
CA ALA A 139 -16.35 -58.03 86.15
C ALA A 139 -16.08 -58.15 87.67
N ASP A 140 -16.70 -59.04 88.48
CA ASP A 140 -17.15 -60.46 88.39
C ASP A 140 -16.00 -61.50 88.61
N ILE A 141 -16.13 -62.61 89.38
CA ILE A 141 -17.32 -63.28 89.97
C ILE A 141 -16.95 -64.15 91.23
N THR A 142 -17.88 -64.30 92.21
CA THR A 142 -18.16 -65.35 93.27
C THR A 142 -17.04 -66.31 93.86
N ALA A 143 -17.15 -67.01 95.02
CA ALA A 143 -18.24 -67.38 95.97
C ALA A 143 -17.75 -67.99 97.34
N GLN A 144 -18.56 -67.86 98.41
CA GLN A 144 -18.80 -68.82 99.56
C GLN A 144 -17.63 -69.21 100.53
N ILE A 145 -17.80 -69.68 101.79
CA ILE A 145 -18.89 -69.72 102.82
C ILE A 145 -18.26 -69.79 104.26
N ASP A 146 -19.08 -69.80 105.33
CA ASP A 146 -18.78 -69.22 106.66
C ASP A 146 -18.58 -70.21 107.87
N THR A 147 -17.98 -69.69 108.97
CA THR A 147 -17.93 -70.18 110.37
C THR A 147 -17.01 -71.39 110.72
N ALA A 148 -16.61 -71.68 111.97
CA ALA A 148 -17.02 -71.16 113.29
C ALA A 148 -15.96 -71.34 114.42
N ARG A 149 -15.88 -70.42 115.42
CA ARG A 149 -16.18 -70.72 116.85
C ARG A 149 -15.89 -69.60 117.89
N LYS A 150 -16.84 -69.49 118.85
CA LYS A 150 -16.75 -68.94 120.24
C LYS A 150 -16.63 -67.41 120.42
N SER A 151 -17.09 -66.93 121.59
CA SER A 151 -17.37 -65.53 121.94
C SER A 151 -16.54 -65.04 123.16
N PRO A 152 -16.57 -63.73 123.47
CA PRO A 152 -17.39 -63.32 124.62
C PRO A 152 -18.18 -62.00 124.42
N LEU A 153 -19.48 -62.02 124.70
CA LEU A 153 -20.47 -60.98 124.34
C LEU A 153 -20.41 -59.65 125.15
N LYS A 154 -19.34 -59.38 125.93
CA LYS A 154 -19.30 -58.24 126.87
C LYS A 154 -18.43 -57.05 126.47
N ILE A 155 -17.56 -57.19 125.46
CA ILE A 155 -16.76 -56.06 124.93
C ILE A 155 -17.50 -55.35 123.77
N ILE A 156 -18.27 -56.10 123.00
CA ILE A 156 -18.95 -55.65 121.77
C ILE A 156 -19.91 -54.48 122.02
N ILE A 157 -20.62 -54.47 123.15
CA ILE A 157 -21.62 -53.43 123.46
C ILE A 157 -20.96 -52.06 123.71
N GLY A 158 -19.81 -52.03 124.39
CA GLY A 158 -19.06 -50.78 124.63
C GLY A 158 -18.41 -50.24 123.36
N GLY A 159 -17.75 -51.11 122.59
CA GLY A 159 -17.15 -50.75 121.31
C GLY A 159 -18.20 -50.30 120.28
N GLY A 160 -19.35 -50.98 120.23
CA GLY A 160 -20.46 -50.65 119.35
C GLY A 160 -21.05 -49.25 119.61
N LEU A 161 -21.18 -48.83 120.87
CA LEU A 161 -21.71 -47.49 121.18
C LEU A 161 -20.73 -46.37 120.76
N ALA A 162 -19.43 -46.57 120.99
CA ALA A 162 -18.39 -45.62 120.54
C ALA A 162 -18.30 -45.57 119.00
N PHE A 163 -18.37 -46.73 118.33
CA PHE A 163 -18.41 -46.81 116.87
C PHE A 163 -19.65 -46.12 116.30
N LEU A 164 -20.84 -46.31 116.89
CA LEU A 164 -22.07 -45.64 116.47
C LEU A 164 -21.99 -44.11 116.64
N LEU A 165 -21.37 -43.61 117.71
CA LEU A 165 -21.17 -42.17 117.89
C LEU A 165 -20.18 -41.58 116.86
N ILE A 166 -19.08 -42.27 116.57
CA ILE A 166 -18.10 -41.84 115.56
C ILE A 166 -18.72 -41.91 114.15
N ALA A 167 -19.40 -43.01 113.82
CA ALA A 167 -20.10 -43.17 112.54
C ALA A 167 -21.21 -42.13 112.37
N SER A 168 -21.99 -41.85 113.42
CA SER A 168 -22.99 -40.77 113.44
C SER A 168 -22.34 -39.41 113.16
N TYR A 169 -21.28 -39.04 113.88
CA TYR A 169 -20.56 -37.78 113.63
C TYR A 169 -19.99 -37.69 112.20
N LEU A 170 -19.48 -38.79 111.63
CA LEU A 170 -18.95 -38.80 110.28
C LEU A 170 -20.06 -38.69 109.22
N LEU A 171 -21.19 -39.38 109.39
CA LEU A 171 -22.36 -39.27 108.53
C LEU A 171 -22.97 -37.87 108.56
N PHE A 172 -23.23 -37.31 109.75
CA PHE A 172 -23.82 -35.98 109.90
C PHE A 172 -22.87 -34.81 109.63
N SER A 173 -21.56 -35.05 109.45
CA SER A 173 -20.58 -34.00 109.06
C SER A 173 -19.95 -34.19 107.68
N ALA A 174 -20.41 -35.17 106.90
CA ALA A 174 -20.08 -35.32 105.48
C ALA A 174 -21.06 -34.54 104.59
N LYS A 175 -20.64 -34.29 103.36
CA LYS A 175 -21.37 -33.56 102.31
C LYS A 175 -21.60 -34.48 101.11
N SER A 176 -22.74 -34.33 100.45
CA SER A 176 -23.15 -35.21 99.35
C SER A 176 -22.65 -34.67 98.00
N VAL A 177 -21.70 -35.35 97.37
CA VAL A 177 -21.17 -34.99 96.05
C VAL A 177 -21.69 -35.94 94.99
N GLU A 178 -22.31 -35.41 93.95
CA GLU A 178 -22.83 -36.12 92.77
C GLU A 178 -21.90 -35.92 91.58
N PHE A 179 -21.70 -36.95 90.75
CA PHE A 179 -20.80 -36.90 89.59
C PHE A 179 -21.56 -37.23 88.31
N GLU A 180 -21.80 -36.19 87.51
CA GLU A 180 -22.48 -36.32 86.22
C GLU A 180 -21.42 -36.52 85.12
N ILE A 181 -21.52 -37.58 84.32
CA ILE A 181 -20.50 -37.97 83.34
C ILE A 181 -21.21 -38.42 82.05
N ASP A 182 -20.79 -37.95 80.87
CA ASP A 182 -21.72 -37.72 79.73
C ASP A 182 -21.19 -38.18 78.34
N PRO A 183 -21.24 -39.46 77.90
CA PRO A 183 -22.11 -40.54 78.36
C PRO A 183 -21.87 -41.15 79.76
N PRO A 184 -22.90 -41.73 80.39
CA PRO A 184 -22.86 -42.24 81.76
C PRO A 184 -21.98 -43.48 82.01
N GLY A 185 -21.54 -43.59 83.28
CA GLY A 185 -21.04 -44.79 83.98
C GLY A 185 -19.61 -45.22 83.60
N PRO A 186 -18.52 -44.93 84.36
CA PRO A 186 -17.05 -44.86 84.01
C PRO A 186 -16.13 -46.14 84.08
N ASP A 187 -15.08 -46.24 83.22
CA ASP A 187 -14.10 -47.38 83.09
C ASP A 187 -13.22 -47.50 84.33
N GLY A 188 -12.47 -46.44 84.59
CA GLY A 188 -11.90 -46.15 85.89
C GLY A 188 -12.62 -44.94 86.44
N PHE A 189 -13.01 -45.00 87.70
CA PHE A 189 -13.43 -43.83 88.48
C PHE A 189 -12.81 -43.94 89.86
N ASN A 190 -11.92 -43.00 90.18
CA ASN A 190 -11.33 -42.89 91.50
C ASN A 190 -11.43 -41.44 91.99
N ILE A 191 -11.55 -41.28 93.30
CA ILE A 191 -11.49 -39.99 93.96
C ILE A 191 -10.36 -40.06 95.00
N ASP A 192 -9.26 -39.39 94.71
CA ASP A 192 -8.12 -39.26 95.62
C ASP A 192 -8.28 -38.01 96.51
N GLY A 193 -7.79 -38.12 97.74
CA GLY A 193 -7.99 -37.10 98.78
C GLY A 193 -8.97 -37.54 99.88
N GLY A 194 -8.86 -36.88 101.05
CA GLY A 194 -9.64 -37.19 102.24
C GLY A 194 -9.33 -38.55 102.90
N TRP A 195 -9.77 -38.72 104.15
CA TRP A 195 -9.65 -39.99 104.90
C TRP A 195 -10.98 -40.70 105.12
N PHE A 196 -12.09 -40.02 104.82
CA PHE A 196 -13.45 -40.57 104.89
C PHE A 196 -14.18 -40.29 103.56
N ARG A 197 -14.56 -41.38 102.89
CA ARG A 197 -15.42 -41.40 101.70
C ARG A 197 -16.41 -42.55 101.84
N LEU A 198 -17.70 -42.31 101.61
CA LEU A 198 -18.75 -43.32 101.72
C LEU A 198 -19.76 -43.17 100.56
N PRO A 199 -19.81 -44.11 99.60
CA PRO A 199 -20.81 -44.07 98.53
C PRO A 199 -22.21 -44.40 99.07
N ILE A 200 -23.21 -43.63 98.64
CA ILE A 200 -24.64 -43.83 98.95
C ILE A 200 -25.43 -43.57 97.67
N GLY A 201 -25.74 -44.65 96.93
CA GLY A 201 -26.28 -44.54 95.57
C GLY A 201 -25.30 -43.83 94.63
N ASP A 202 -25.83 -42.98 93.76
CA ASP A 202 -25.06 -42.21 92.76
C ASP A 202 -24.29 -41.01 93.35
N ARG A 203 -24.26 -40.90 94.69
CA ARG A 203 -23.64 -39.79 95.44
C ARG A 203 -22.60 -40.30 96.43
N MET A 204 -21.48 -39.58 96.53
CA MET A 204 -20.39 -39.83 97.48
C MET A 204 -20.52 -38.90 98.69
N LEU A 205 -20.60 -39.44 99.90
CA LEU A 205 -20.39 -38.65 101.11
C LEU A 205 -18.90 -38.42 101.33
N LEU A 206 -18.48 -37.16 101.19
CA LEU A 206 -17.11 -36.68 101.40
C LEU A 206 -17.07 -35.67 102.55
N ARG A 207 -16.01 -35.62 103.35
CA ARG A 207 -15.83 -34.53 104.34
C ARG A 207 -15.19 -33.31 103.69
N LYS A 208 -15.27 -32.16 104.34
CA LYS A 208 -14.62 -30.91 103.87
C LYS A 208 -13.13 -31.14 103.55
N GLY A 209 -12.68 -30.65 102.41
CA GLY A 209 -11.32 -30.84 101.91
C GLY A 209 -11.21 -30.82 100.39
N THR A 210 -9.98 -30.90 99.88
CA THR A 210 -9.69 -30.99 98.44
C THR A 210 -9.59 -32.45 98.01
N TYR A 211 -10.13 -32.75 96.84
CA TYR A 211 -10.14 -34.07 96.20
C TYR A 211 -9.80 -33.92 94.72
N THR A 212 -9.32 -35.00 94.10
CA THR A 212 -9.14 -35.10 92.65
C THR A 212 -9.91 -36.31 92.16
N VAL A 213 -10.77 -36.13 91.16
CA VAL A 213 -11.47 -37.23 90.47
C VAL A 213 -10.71 -37.57 89.19
N ASN A 214 -10.29 -38.83 89.08
CA ASN A 214 -9.78 -39.42 87.85
C ASN A 214 -10.91 -40.24 87.21
N VAL A 215 -11.20 -39.97 85.93
CA VAL A 215 -12.15 -40.73 85.13
C VAL A 215 -11.47 -41.20 83.84
N LYS A 216 -11.64 -42.47 83.49
CA LYS A 216 -11.07 -43.09 82.29
C LYS A 216 -12.15 -43.64 81.36
N LYS A 217 -11.81 -43.80 80.07
CA LYS A 217 -12.69 -44.30 79.01
C LYS A 217 -11.94 -44.74 77.76
N GLN A 218 -12.14 -45.98 77.30
CA GLN A 218 -11.66 -46.38 75.97
C GLN A 218 -12.28 -45.52 74.85
N GLY A 219 -11.46 -45.04 73.90
CA GLY A 219 -11.87 -44.21 72.76
C GLY A 219 -12.00 -42.70 73.05
N TYR A 220 -11.74 -42.26 74.28
CA TYR A 220 -11.82 -40.86 74.70
C TYR A 220 -10.57 -40.54 75.54
N TYR A 221 -10.28 -39.26 75.77
CA TYR A 221 -9.17 -38.86 76.64
C TYR A 221 -9.54 -39.12 78.11
N ASP A 222 -8.57 -39.31 79.00
CA ASP A 222 -8.85 -39.36 80.44
C ASP A 222 -9.14 -37.96 80.99
N VAL A 223 -9.92 -37.86 82.08
CA VAL A 223 -10.16 -36.61 82.82
C VAL A 223 -9.60 -36.73 84.23
N ASP A 224 -8.77 -35.75 84.59
CA ASP A 224 -8.26 -35.53 85.94
C ASP A 224 -8.69 -34.13 86.39
N GLN A 225 -9.63 -34.04 87.34
CA GLN A 225 -10.17 -32.77 87.82
C GLN A 225 -10.14 -32.66 89.35
N SER A 226 -9.50 -31.60 89.84
CA SER A 226 -9.51 -31.27 91.27
C SER A 226 -10.72 -30.42 91.65
N PHE A 227 -11.34 -30.73 92.80
CA PHE A 227 -12.49 -30.02 93.35
C PHE A 227 -12.40 -29.91 94.88
N VAL A 228 -13.15 -28.99 95.47
CA VAL A 228 -13.13 -28.71 96.92
C VAL A 228 -14.53 -28.90 97.50
N VAL A 229 -14.63 -29.70 98.56
CA VAL A 229 -15.86 -29.92 99.31
C VAL A 229 -15.95 -28.88 100.43
N GLY A 230 -16.94 -27.99 100.33
CA GLY A 230 -17.13 -26.83 101.20
C GLY A 230 -18.18 -27.01 102.32
N ASP A 231 -18.86 -25.91 102.64
CA ASP A 231 -19.86 -25.84 103.72
C ASP A 231 -21.29 -26.20 103.29
N ASP A 232 -21.53 -26.34 101.98
CA ASP A 232 -22.81 -26.70 101.38
C ASP A 232 -23.24 -28.13 101.72
N GLN A 233 -24.55 -28.42 101.72
CA GLN A 233 -25.04 -29.77 102.07
C GLN A 233 -24.85 -30.77 100.91
N SER A 234 -24.87 -30.29 99.67
CA SER A 234 -24.54 -31.08 98.49
C SER A 234 -23.90 -30.26 97.38
N MET A 235 -23.15 -30.94 96.50
CA MET A 235 -22.48 -30.42 95.32
C MET A 235 -22.69 -31.39 94.15
N THR A 236 -22.73 -30.89 92.92
CA THR A 236 -22.69 -31.71 91.70
C THR A 236 -21.47 -31.30 90.87
N LEU A 237 -20.76 -32.26 90.31
CA LEU A 237 -19.58 -32.07 89.46
C LEU A 237 -19.81 -32.75 88.11
N SER A 238 -20.05 -31.97 87.07
CA SER A 238 -20.24 -32.46 85.70
C SER A 238 -18.88 -32.58 84.99
N LEU A 239 -18.51 -33.80 84.61
CA LEU A 239 -17.19 -34.19 84.10
C LEU A 239 -17.22 -34.51 82.60
N ARG A 240 -16.24 -33.99 81.84
CA ARG A 240 -16.30 -33.93 80.37
C ARG A 240 -14.95 -34.13 79.64
N MET A 241 -14.59 -35.38 79.29
CA MET A 241 -13.50 -35.76 78.36
C MET A 241 -13.90 -35.97 76.89
N ARG A 242 -13.22 -35.25 75.99
CA ARG A 242 -13.42 -35.34 74.53
C ARG A 242 -13.13 -36.74 73.95
N LYS A 243 -13.83 -37.08 72.85
CA LYS A 243 -13.51 -38.23 71.97
C LYS A 243 -12.04 -38.17 71.52
N LYS A 244 -11.39 -39.32 71.37
CA LYS A 244 -10.13 -39.44 70.62
C LYS A 244 -10.40 -39.47 69.10
N PRO A 245 -9.37 -39.16 68.28
CA PRO A 245 -9.37 -39.35 66.83
C PRO A 245 -9.90 -40.71 66.36
N GLY A 246 -10.47 -40.72 65.15
CA GLY A 246 -10.68 -41.92 64.34
C GLY A 246 -9.46 -42.19 63.45
N LYS A 247 -9.50 -43.28 62.68
CA LYS A 247 -8.39 -43.72 61.82
C LYS A 247 -8.87 -44.01 60.40
N LEU A 248 -8.49 -43.18 59.43
CA LEU A 248 -8.88 -43.34 58.03
C LEU A 248 -7.85 -44.16 57.25
N LEU A 249 -8.32 -45.18 56.53
CA LEU A 249 -7.56 -45.93 55.52
C LEU A 249 -8.19 -45.69 54.14
N VAL A 250 -7.48 -45.05 53.21
CA VAL A 250 -7.95 -44.80 51.84
C VAL A 250 -7.32 -45.82 50.90
N ILE A 251 -8.13 -46.50 50.09
CA ILE A 251 -7.70 -47.52 49.12
C ILE A 251 -8.25 -47.12 47.75
N ALA A 252 -7.40 -47.13 46.72
CA ALA A 252 -7.79 -46.88 45.33
C ALA A 252 -7.90 -48.20 44.55
N GLU A 253 -8.96 -48.32 43.75
CA GLU A 253 -9.24 -49.46 42.88
C GLU A 253 -9.51 -48.94 41.46
N PRO A 254 -8.78 -49.39 40.41
CA PRO A 254 -7.64 -50.31 40.45
C PRO A 254 -6.45 -49.75 41.26
N PRO A 255 -5.55 -50.61 41.78
CA PRO A 255 -4.38 -50.18 42.55
C PRO A 255 -3.38 -49.43 41.65
N VAL A 256 -3.33 -48.11 41.80
CA VAL A 256 -2.48 -47.21 41.03
C VAL A 256 -1.87 -46.13 41.93
N ASP A 257 -0.82 -45.47 41.44
CA ASP A 257 -0.26 -44.26 42.05
C ASP A 257 -1.30 -43.12 42.00
N ALA A 258 -2.15 -43.06 43.02
CA ALA A 258 -3.11 -41.98 43.25
C ALA A 258 -2.71 -41.18 44.49
N ILE A 259 -2.63 -39.86 44.35
CA ILE A 259 -2.40 -38.92 45.46
C ILE A 259 -3.66 -38.86 46.31
N VAL A 260 -3.51 -38.88 47.64
CA VAL A 260 -4.60 -38.73 48.61
C VAL A 260 -4.42 -37.40 49.34
N THR A 261 -5.49 -36.61 49.36
CA THR A 261 -5.61 -35.32 50.03
C THR A 261 -6.79 -35.36 50.99
N VAL A 262 -6.62 -34.85 52.21
CA VAL A 262 -7.66 -34.77 53.24
C VAL A 262 -7.69 -33.36 53.81
N ASP A 263 -8.87 -32.73 53.89
CA ASP A 263 -9.06 -31.34 54.34
C ASP A 263 -8.10 -30.35 53.65
N ASP A 264 -7.96 -30.49 52.34
CA ASP A 264 -7.04 -29.75 51.45
C ASP A 264 -5.51 -29.96 51.73
N GLU A 265 -5.11 -30.76 52.72
CA GLU A 265 -3.72 -31.18 52.94
C GLU A 265 -3.39 -32.48 52.18
N GLN A 266 -2.30 -32.48 51.39
CA GLN A 266 -1.84 -33.68 50.69
C GLN A 266 -1.14 -34.64 51.66
N VAL A 267 -1.82 -35.73 52.04
CA VAL A 267 -1.34 -36.66 53.07
C VAL A 267 -0.47 -37.80 52.53
N GLY A 268 -0.64 -38.24 51.28
CA GLY A 268 0.21 -39.29 50.71
C GLY A 268 -0.25 -39.88 49.37
N LYS A 269 -0.02 -41.19 49.18
CA LYS A 269 -0.48 -41.98 48.03
C LYS A 269 -1.27 -43.21 48.47
N ALA A 270 -2.31 -43.56 47.73
CA ALA A 270 -3.13 -44.74 47.98
C ALA A 270 -2.35 -46.05 47.70
N PRO A 271 -2.55 -47.13 48.48
CA PRO A 271 -3.34 -47.18 49.71
C PRO A 271 -2.66 -46.41 50.86
N PHE A 272 -3.40 -45.50 51.50
CA PHE A 272 -2.86 -44.55 52.49
C PHE A 272 -3.55 -44.68 53.85
N GLY A 273 -2.76 -44.74 54.92
CA GLY A 273 -3.23 -44.73 56.31
C GLY A 273 -2.71 -45.91 57.13
N PRO A 274 -3.22 -46.11 58.38
CA PRO A 274 -4.28 -45.33 59.01
C PRO A 274 -3.84 -43.91 59.41
N LEU A 275 -4.52 -42.89 58.89
CA LEU A 275 -4.37 -41.48 59.26
C LEU A 275 -5.26 -41.14 60.46
N GLU A 276 -4.73 -40.48 61.49
CA GLU A 276 -5.53 -40.03 62.64
C GLU A 276 -6.27 -38.73 62.33
N LEU A 277 -7.61 -38.78 62.29
CA LEU A 277 -8.49 -37.64 62.03
C LEU A 277 -9.40 -37.37 63.23
N GLN A 278 -9.74 -36.10 63.44
CA GLN A 278 -10.68 -35.72 64.52
C GLN A 278 -12.09 -36.29 64.26
N PRO A 279 -12.99 -36.30 65.26
CA PRO A 279 -14.38 -36.67 65.02
C PRO A 279 -15.13 -35.52 64.33
N GLY A 280 -15.60 -35.74 63.10
CA GLY A 280 -16.26 -34.73 62.27
C GLY A 280 -16.39 -35.15 60.81
N THR A 281 -16.89 -34.26 59.95
CA THR A 281 -16.88 -34.44 58.50
C THR A 281 -15.55 -33.95 57.92
N HIS A 282 -14.91 -34.80 57.13
CA HIS A 282 -13.63 -34.52 56.45
C HIS A 282 -13.81 -34.66 54.93
N THR A 283 -13.18 -33.78 54.14
CA THR A 283 -13.13 -33.95 52.68
C THR A 283 -11.99 -34.89 52.31
N VAL A 284 -12.24 -35.84 51.40
CA VAL A 284 -11.21 -36.74 50.88
C VAL A 284 -11.21 -36.67 49.35
N ARG A 285 -10.05 -36.34 48.79
CA ARG A 285 -9.82 -36.24 47.35
C ARG A 285 -8.72 -37.21 46.93
N VAL A 286 -8.92 -37.91 45.82
CA VAL A 286 -8.01 -38.94 45.29
C VAL A 286 -7.79 -38.72 43.80
N GLU A 287 -6.54 -38.52 43.38
CA GLU A 287 -6.20 -38.09 42.02
C GLU A 287 -5.06 -38.91 41.42
N SER A 288 -5.18 -39.32 40.15
CA SER A 288 -4.12 -40.01 39.39
C SER A 288 -4.12 -39.55 37.94
N THR A 289 -2.96 -39.58 37.27
CA THR A 289 -2.76 -38.94 35.96
C THR A 289 -3.59 -39.54 34.82
N ARG A 290 -3.92 -40.84 34.89
CA ARG A 290 -4.73 -41.57 33.90
C ARG A 290 -6.19 -41.78 34.32
N PHE A 291 -6.66 -41.15 35.40
CA PHE A 291 -8.00 -41.36 35.95
C PHE A 291 -8.69 -40.03 36.27
N LEU A 292 -10.02 -40.02 36.30
CA LEU A 292 -10.80 -38.86 36.74
C LEU A 292 -10.60 -38.64 38.25
N PRO A 293 -10.50 -37.38 38.72
CA PRO A 293 -10.33 -37.08 40.13
C PRO A 293 -11.58 -37.44 40.92
N PHE A 294 -11.42 -38.22 41.99
CA PHE A 294 -12.47 -38.52 42.95
C PHE A 294 -12.44 -37.48 44.08
N SER A 295 -13.61 -37.03 44.55
CA SER A 295 -13.73 -36.17 45.74
C SER A 295 -15.07 -36.44 46.42
N ASP A 296 -15.05 -36.70 47.73
CA ASP A 296 -16.23 -36.97 48.55
C ASP A 296 -15.99 -36.54 50.01
N THR A 297 -17.00 -36.67 50.87
CA THR A 297 -16.92 -36.36 52.32
C THR A 297 -17.15 -37.61 53.17
N ILE A 298 -16.34 -37.79 54.21
CA ILE A 298 -16.49 -38.89 55.19
C ILE A 298 -16.75 -38.35 56.60
N GLU A 299 -17.70 -38.96 57.33
CA GLU A 299 -18.03 -38.61 58.72
C GLU A 299 -17.28 -39.52 59.69
N MET A 300 -16.12 -39.06 60.18
CA MET A 300 -15.28 -39.80 61.11
C MET A 300 -15.95 -39.87 62.49
N ALA A 301 -16.41 -41.06 62.89
CA ALA A 301 -17.09 -41.24 64.18
C ALA A 301 -16.18 -41.02 65.42
N GLY A 302 -14.86 -41.06 65.23
CA GLY A 302 -13.83 -40.97 66.27
C GLY A 302 -13.55 -42.32 66.97
N LEU A 303 -13.21 -42.27 68.26
CA LEU A 303 -13.18 -43.42 69.17
C LEU A 303 -12.05 -44.43 68.97
N GLU A 304 -10.94 -44.02 68.35
CA GLU A 304 -9.84 -44.92 67.92
C GLU A 304 -10.29 -45.98 66.90
N ARG A 305 -11.49 -45.83 66.30
CA ARG A 305 -12.04 -46.72 65.28
C ARG A 305 -11.33 -46.52 63.94
N VAL A 306 -11.04 -47.63 63.26
CA VAL A 306 -10.59 -47.61 61.86
C VAL A 306 -11.80 -47.63 60.92
N GLU A 307 -11.79 -46.75 59.93
CA GLU A 307 -12.77 -46.66 58.85
C GLU A 307 -12.04 -46.67 57.49
N SER A 308 -12.55 -47.45 56.53
CA SER A 308 -11.89 -47.71 55.24
C SER A 308 -12.71 -47.13 54.09
N LEU A 309 -12.10 -46.22 53.32
CA LEU A 309 -12.68 -45.64 52.12
C LEU A 309 -12.10 -46.34 50.88
N HIS A 310 -12.95 -47.04 50.13
CA HIS A 310 -12.60 -47.66 48.85
C HIS A 310 -13.05 -46.77 47.69
N VAL A 311 -12.10 -46.26 46.91
CA VAL A 311 -12.32 -45.33 45.81
C VAL A 311 -12.19 -46.05 44.47
N GLN A 312 -13.28 -46.14 43.72
CA GLN A 312 -13.28 -46.66 42.35
C GLN A 312 -12.88 -45.53 41.38
N LEU A 313 -11.73 -45.66 40.73
CA LEU A 313 -11.18 -44.67 39.81
C LEU A 313 -11.61 -44.95 38.37
N VAL A 314 -12.26 -43.97 37.74
CA VAL A 314 -12.73 -44.05 36.33
C VAL A 314 -11.60 -43.63 35.37
N PRO A 315 -11.27 -44.42 34.34
CA PRO A 315 -10.30 -44.05 33.30
C PRO A 315 -10.54 -42.69 32.64
N LYS A 316 -9.50 -41.86 32.57
CA LYS A 316 -9.44 -40.55 31.87
C LYS A 316 -9.06 -40.72 30.39
N TRP A 317 -9.45 -41.84 29.78
CA TRP A 317 -9.06 -42.20 28.41
C TRP A 317 -10.10 -43.10 27.73
N ALA A 318 -10.06 -43.12 26.41
CA ALA A 318 -10.92 -43.87 25.50
C ALA A 318 -10.12 -44.90 24.70
N ASN A 319 -10.73 -46.02 24.33
CA ASN A 319 -10.25 -46.84 23.20
C ASN A 319 -10.85 -46.27 21.92
N VAL A 320 -10.03 -45.95 20.92
CA VAL A 320 -10.51 -45.51 19.61
C VAL A 320 -10.09 -46.51 18.53
N PHE A 321 -11.07 -47.12 17.86
CA PHE A 321 -10.83 -47.97 16.69
C PHE A 321 -10.63 -47.14 15.42
N VAL A 322 -9.59 -47.45 14.64
CA VAL A 322 -9.18 -46.75 13.42
C VAL A 322 -8.96 -47.76 12.30
N GLU A 323 -9.75 -47.64 11.22
CA GLU A 323 -9.66 -48.47 10.01
C GLU A 323 -9.48 -47.60 8.76
N SER A 324 -8.66 -48.05 7.81
CA SER A 324 -8.52 -47.41 6.50
C SER A 324 -8.66 -48.41 5.34
N GLU A 325 -9.01 -47.90 4.16
CA GLU A 325 -8.92 -48.61 2.88
C GLU A 325 -7.86 -47.90 2.01
N PRO A 326 -6.83 -48.60 1.48
CA PRO A 326 -6.48 -50.00 1.79
C PRO A 326 -5.82 -50.14 3.18
N PRO A 327 -6.08 -51.25 3.92
CA PRO A 327 -5.58 -51.46 5.28
C PRO A 327 -4.05 -51.63 5.34
N GLY A 328 -3.47 -51.47 6.53
CA GLY A 328 -2.02 -51.37 6.73
C GLY A 328 -1.51 -49.97 6.39
N ALA A 329 -2.18 -48.95 6.91
CA ALA A 329 -1.75 -47.56 6.91
C ALA A 329 -1.30 -47.18 8.33
N GLU A 330 -0.23 -46.40 8.46
CA GLU A 330 0.30 -45.94 9.73
C GLU A 330 -0.63 -44.90 10.37
N VAL A 331 -0.92 -45.08 11.65
CA VAL A 331 -1.73 -44.15 12.45
C VAL A 331 -0.78 -43.36 13.34
N LEU A 332 -0.78 -42.04 13.18
CA LEU A 332 -0.04 -41.11 14.03
C LEU A 332 -1.01 -40.26 14.86
N VAL A 333 -0.59 -39.88 16.07
CA VAL A 333 -1.28 -38.93 16.95
C VAL A 333 -0.29 -37.81 17.26
N GLY A 334 -0.51 -36.64 16.67
CA GLY A 334 0.56 -35.67 16.48
C GLY A 334 1.74 -36.30 15.71
N ASP A 335 2.96 -36.16 16.23
CA ASP A 335 4.19 -36.72 15.63
C ASP A 335 4.45 -38.20 16.01
N GLU A 336 3.69 -38.82 16.92
CA GLU A 336 3.95 -40.18 17.42
C GLU A 336 3.17 -41.26 16.65
N GLN A 337 3.87 -42.27 16.12
CA GLN A 337 3.25 -43.43 15.47
C GLN A 337 2.68 -44.40 16.51
N VAL A 338 1.35 -44.44 16.61
CA VAL A 338 0.61 -45.23 17.62
C VAL A 338 0.13 -46.59 17.10
N GLY A 339 0.16 -46.85 15.78
CA GLY A 339 -0.20 -48.16 15.24
C GLY A 339 -0.28 -48.23 13.71
N VAL A 340 -0.91 -49.30 13.21
CA VAL A 340 -1.21 -49.52 11.78
C VAL A 340 -2.61 -50.10 11.60
N THR A 341 -3.40 -49.55 10.68
CA THR A 341 -4.82 -49.90 10.51
C THR A 341 -5.06 -51.34 10.02
N PRO A 342 -6.13 -52.01 10.44
CA PRO A 342 -7.05 -51.64 11.51
C PRO A 342 -6.40 -51.80 12.91
N THR A 343 -6.52 -50.78 13.76
CA THR A 343 -5.96 -50.78 15.12
C THR A 343 -6.91 -50.14 16.12
N VAL A 344 -6.71 -50.44 17.40
CA VAL A 344 -7.25 -49.65 18.53
C VAL A 344 -6.11 -48.82 19.11
N ILE A 345 -6.38 -47.57 19.49
CA ILE A 345 -5.43 -46.67 20.17
C ILE A 345 -6.04 -46.13 21.46
N GLU A 346 -5.22 -46.00 22.52
CA GLU A 346 -5.64 -45.36 23.78
C GLU A 346 -5.44 -43.85 23.69
N LEU A 347 -6.50 -43.06 23.84
CA LEU A 347 -6.42 -41.58 23.85
C LEU A 347 -6.93 -41.02 25.18
N LEU A 348 -6.15 -40.13 25.81
CA LEU A 348 -6.59 -39.36 26.99
C LEU A 348 -7.80 -38.48 26.63
N GLU A 349 -8.59 -38.05 27.62
CA GLU A 349 -9.76 -37.20 27.37
C GLU A 349 -9.43 -35.91 26.57
N GLY A 350 -10.33 -35.53 25.66
CA GLY A 350 -10.20 -34.32 24.83
C GLY A 350 -9.99 -34.60 23.34
N THR A 351 -9.66 -33.55 22.58
CA THR A 351 -9.51 -33.62 21.11
C THR A 351 -8.07 -33.98 20.72
N HIS A 352 -7.91 -35.00 19.89
CA HIS A 352 -6.63 -35.41 19.30
C HIS A 352 -6.67 -35.30 17.79
N GLU A 353 -5.57 -34.84 17.19
CA GLU A 353 -5.35 -34.90 15.75
C GLU A 353 -4.74 -36.26 15.38
N VAL A 354 -5.25 -36.88 14.32
CA VAL A 354 -4.93 -38.25 13.90
C VAL A 354 -4.60 -38.26 12.41
N THR A 355 -3.40 -38.73 12.05
CA THR A 355 -2.93 -38.81 10.66
C THR A 355 -2.90 -40.25 10.14
N VAL A 356 -3.75 -40.44 9.13
CA VAL A 356 -3.97 -41.54 8.16
C VAL A 356 -2.85 -41.76 7.12
N ALA A 357 -1.62 -42.16 7.46
CA ALA A 357 -0.50 -42.18 6.51
C ALA A 357 -0.26 -43.54 5.79
N LYS A 358 0.06 -43.55 4.50
CA LYS A 358 0.49 -44.78 3.80
C LYS A 358 1.31 -44.51 2.53
N ASP A 359 2.37 -45.30 2.33
CA ASP A 359 3.21 -45.26 1.13
C ASP A 359 2.39 -45.37 -0.18
N GLY A 360 2.59 -44.41 -1.08
CA GLY A 360 1.87 -44.29 -2.35
C GLY A 360 0.50 -43.60 -2.24
N TYR A 361 -0.01 -43.31 -1.06
CA TYR A 361 -1.30 -42.65 -0.85
C TYR A 361 -1.10 -41.23 -0.30
N ALA A 362 -2.08 -40.36 -0.53
CA ALA A 362 -2.17 -39.11 0.20
C ALA A 362 -2.51 -39.41 1.67
N ALA A 363 -1.78 -38.80 2.59
CA ALA A 363 -2.13 -38.83 4.00
C ALA A 363 -3.53 -38.23 4.20
N TRP A 364 -4.30 -38.82 5.11
CA TRP A 364 -5.58 -38.28 5.57
C TRP A 364 -5.39 -37.68 6.95
N ASP A 365 -5.79 -36.44 7.15
CA ASP A 365 -5.73 -35.79 8.46
C ASP A 365 -7.15 -35.56 8.99
N GLY A 366 -7.35 -35.80 10.28
CA GLY A 366 -8.61 -35.57 10.95
C GLY A 366 -8.43 -35.50 12.47
N SER A 367 -9.54 -35.49 13.21
CA SER A 367 -9.51 -35.47 14.66
C SER A 367 -10.62 -36.31 15.28
N VAL A 368 -10.42 -36.69 16.54
CA VAL A 368 -11.37 -37.44 17.36
C VAL A 368 -11.44 -36.81 18.75
N VAL A 369 -12.64 -36.78 19.34
CA VAL A 369 -12.88 -36.28 20.70
C VAL A 369 -13.05 -37.48 21.62
N ALA A 370 -11.98 -37.83 22.33
CA ALA A 370 -11.95 -38.95 23.26
C ALA A 370 -12.76 -38.63 24.52
N GLU A 371 -13.81 -39.42 24.75
CA GLU A 371 -14.67 -39.33 25.94
C GLU A 371 -14.18 -40.30 27.03
N PRO A 372 -14.04 -39.88 28.31
CA PRO A 372 -13.51 -40.72 29.37
C PRO A 372 -14.25 -42.05 29.54
N ASN A 373 -13.52 -43.17 29.47
CA ASN A 373 -14.04 -44.52 29.66
C ASN A 373 -15.18 -44.89 28.67
N VAL A 374 -15.11 -44.40 27.43
CA VAL A 374 -16.01 -44.77 26.33
C VAL A 374 -15.20 -45.39 25.19
N ASP A 375 -15.61 -46.56 24.71
CA ASP A 375 -15.06 -47.15 23.49
C ASP A 375 -15.68 -46.46 22.26
N GLN A 376 -14.84 -45.95 21.37
CA GLN A 376 -15.22 -45.17 20.19
C GLN A 376 -14.67 -45.79 18.90
N SER A 377 -15.22 -45.40 17.74
CA SER A 377 -14.70 -45.78 16.43
C SER A 377 -14.70 -44.56 15.50
N MET A 378 -13.58 -44.33 14.82
CA MET A 378 -13.53 -43.38 13.71
C MET A 378 -14.29 -43.96 12.49
N PRO A 379 -14.86 -43.11 11.61
CA PRO A 379 -15.35 -43.55 10.31
C PRO A 379 -14.22 -44.15 9.46
N LYS A 380 -14.50 -45.19 8.67
CA LYS A 380 -13.50 -45.85 7.82
C LYS A 380 -12.86 -44.87 6.82
N ILE A 381 -11.53 -44.75 6.89
CA ILE A 381 -10.74 -43.75 6.17
C ILE A 381 -10.42 -44.24 4.74
N MET A 382 -10.95 -43.57 3.72
CA MET A 382 -10.76 -43.96 2.31
C MET A 382 -9.55 -43.23 1.69
N LEU A 383 -8.35 -43.79 1.83
CA LEU A 383 -7.11 -43.17 1.34
C LEU A 383 -7.09 -43.09 -0.19
N GLN A 384 -6.70 -41.94 -0.72
CA GLN A 384 -6.60 -41.70 -2.16
C GLN A 384 -5.16 -41.88 -2.65
N PRO A 385 -4.91 -42.46 -3.84
CA PRO A 385 -3.57 -42.51 -4.44
C PRO A 385 -2.94 -41.11 -4.55
N ALA A 386 -1.68 -40.95 -4.14
CA ALA A 386 -0.97 -39.67 -4.20
C ALA A 386 -0.70 -39.22 -5.64
N ASP A 387 -1.09 -37.97 -5.96
CA ASP A 387 -0.80 -37.29 -7.23
C ASP A 387 0.71 -37.37 -7.58
N ALA A 388 1.00 -37.88 -8.78
CA ALA A 388 2.33 -37.89 -9.35
C ALA A 388 2.77 -36.48 -9.80
N LYS A 389 4.07 -36.21 -9.78
CA LYS A 389 4.64 -34.88 -10.07
C LYS A 389 5.53 -34.93 -11.30
N LEU A 390 5.13 -34.22 -12.36
CA LEU A 390 5.88 -34.13 -13.62
C LEU A 390 6.48 -32.74 -13.82
N LEU A 391 7.81 -32.63 -13.86
CA LEU A 391 8.51 -31.40 -14.25
C LEU A 391 8.68 -31.33 -15.77
N VAL A 392 8.00 -30.39 -16.42
CA VAL A 392 8.06 -30.17 -17.87
C VAL A 392 9.01 -29.02 -18.22
N ASN A 393 10.20 -29.37 -18.71
CA ASN A 393 11.20 -28.44 -19.24
C ASN A 393 11.17 -28.37 -20.77
N THR A 394 11.47 -27.19 -21.33
CA THR A 394 11.74 -27.05 -22.77
C THR A 394 12.96 -26.19 -23.04
N ILE A 395 13.61 -26.42 -24.18
CA ILE A 395 14.66 -25.54 -24.71
C ILE A 395 14.15 -24.91 -26.03
N PRO A 396 14.00 -23.57 -26.11
CA PRO A 396 14.10 -22.61 -25.01
C PRO A 396 12.93 -22.73 -24.01
N ARG A 397 13.14 -22.21 -22.79
CA ARG A 397 12.12 -22.10 -21.73
C ARG A 397 10.97 -21.15 -22.13
N GLY A 398 9.86 -21.19 -21.39
CA GLY A 398 8.66 -20.39 -21.64
C GLY A 398 7.87 -20.88 -22.84
N ALA A 399 7.75 -22.19 -23.01
CA ALA A 399 6.81 -22.80 -23.94
C ALA A 399 5.49 -23.04 -23.19
N ASN A 400 4.35 -22.81 -23.86
CA ASN A 400 3.03 -23.15 -23.34
C ASN A 400 2.93 -24.68 -23.20
N VAL A 401 2.58 -25.14 -22.01
CA VAL A 401 2.36 -26.55 -21.67
C VAL A 401 0.86 -26.82 -21.56
N THR A 402 0.41 -27.87 -22.24
CA THR A 402 -0.96 -28.41 -22.18
C THR A 402 -0.95 -29.84 -21.66
N VAL A 403 -2.05 -30.26 -21.03
CA VAL A 403 -2.31 -31.63 -20.59
C VAL A 403 -3.65 -32.04 -21.18
N ASN A 404 -3.66 -33.08 -22.03
CA ASN A 404 -4.82 -33.52 -22.82
C ASN A 404 -5.47 -32.32 -23.55
N GLY A 405 -4.64 -31.52 -24.24
CA GLY A 405 -5.04 -30.29 -24.94
C GLY A 405 -5.33 -29.06 -24.05
N ARG A 406 -5.66 -29.23 -22.76
CA ARG A 406 -5.97 -28.10 -21.86
C ARG A 406 -4.70 -27.41 -21.35
N TYR A 407 -4.59 -26.10 -21.54
CA TYR A 407 -3.47 -25.29 -21.06
C TYR A 407 -3.31 -25.35 -19.53
N ARG A 408 -2.06 -25.48 -19.07
CA ARG A 408 -1.69 -25.53 -17.64
C ARG A 408 -0.67 -24.48 -17.21
N GLY A 409 0.10 -23.88 -18.12
CA GLY A 409 1.10 -22.85 -17.81
C GLY A 409 2.25 -22.81 -18.80
N GLN A 410 3.41 -22.33 -18.37
CA GLN A 410 4.63 -22.25 -19.20
C GLN A 410 5.83 -22.94 -18.56
N SER A 411 6.68 -23.57 -19.37
CA SER A 411 7.88 -24.28 -18.92
C SER A 411 8.99 -23.35 -18.35
N PRO A 412 9.75 -23.76 -17.32
CA PRO A 412 9.58 -24.96 -16.51
C PRO A 412 8.32 -24.90 -15.64
N ILE A 413 7.56 -26.00 -15.60
CA ILE A 413 6.37 -26.14 -14.75
C ILE A 413 6.30 -27.56 -14.17
N THR A 414 6.00 -27.66 -12.88
CA THR A 414 5.64 -28.93 -12.24
C THR A 414 4.13 -29.11 -12.33
N LEU A 415 3.69 -30.26 -12.83
CA LEU A 415 2.28 -30.65 -12.93
C LEU A 415 2.00 -31.73 -11.89
N SER A 416 1.01 -31.51 -11.03
CA SER A 416 0.36 -32.61 -10.31
C SER A 416 -0.60 -33.33 -11.27
N LEU A 417 -0.47 -34.65 -11.34
CA LEU A 417 -1.19 -35.53 -12.26
C LEU A 417 -1.63 -36.77 -11.50
N SER A 418 -2.92 -37.11 -11.59
CA SER A 418 -3.44 -38.30 -10.90
C SER A 418 -2.83 -39.57 -11.50
N PRO A 419 -2.39 -40.53 -10.66
CA PRO A 419 -1.56 -41.64 -11.11
C PRO A 419 -2.31 -42.63 -12.00
N ASP A 420 -1.54 -43.44 -12.71
CA ASP A 420 -1.96 -44.49 -13.65
C ASP A 420 -2.82 -44.05 -14.86
N VAL A 421 -3.09 -42.75 -14.99
CA VAL A 421 -3.72 -42.14 -16.16
C VAL A 421 -2.67 -41.83 -17.24
N ASN A 422 -3.01 -42.14 -18.50
CA ASN A 422 -2.24 -41.69 -19.67
C ASN A 422 -2.57 -40.22 -19.97
N TYR A 423 -1.55 -39.35 -19.99
CA TYR A 423 -1.66 -37.93 -20.34
C TYR A 423 -0.85 -37.60 -21.60
N GLU A 424 -1.46 -36.86 -22.54
CA GLU A 424 -0.71 -36.16 -23.59
C GLU A 424 -0.25 -34.80 -23.07
N ILE A 425 1.06 -34.65 -22.89
CA ILE A 425 1.72 -33.40 -22.54
C ILE A 425 2.11 -32.68 -23.84
N GLY A 426 1.38 -31.62 -24.20
CA GLY A 426 1.67 -30.79 -25.36
C GLY A 426 2.56 -29.60 -25.01
N MET A 427 3.53 -29.28 -25.87
CA MET A 427 4.49 -28.18 -25.71
C MET A 427 4.54 -27.35 -26.99
N SER A 428 4.32 -26.04 -26.85
CA SER A 428 4.28 -25.11 -27.99
C SER A 428 4.90 -23.75 -27.66
N LYS A 429 5.62 -23.15 -28.60
CA LYS A 429 6.17 -21.78 -28.42
C LYS A 429 6.11 -20.99 -29.71
N ALA A 430 5.71 -19.72 -29.64
CA ALA A 430 5.70 -18.81 -30.79
C ALA A 430 7.11 -18.70 -31.39
N GLY A 431 7.24 -18.90 -32.71
CA GLY A 431 8.52 -18.98 -33.42
C GLY A 431 9.11 -20.39 -33.56
N TYR A 432 8.49 -21.41 -32.95
CA TYR A 432 8.99 -22.78 -32.88
C TYR A 432 7.94 -23.80 -33.37
N GLY A 433 8.33 -25.07 -33.41
CA GLY A 433 7.42 -26.20 -33.62
C GLY A 433 6.51 -26.46 -32.41
N VAL A 434 5.56 -27.37 -32.62
CA VAL A 434 4.73 -27.97 -31.56
C VAL A 434 5.13 -29.44 -31.45
N THR A 435 5.24 -29.94 -30.23
CA THR A 435 5.58 -31.33 -29.91
C THR A 435 4.69 -31.79 -28.76
N SER A 436 4.27 -33.04 -28.75
CA SER A 436 3.67 -33.68 -27.58
C SER A 436 4.44 -34.94 -27.17
N ARG A 437 4.21 -35.38 -25.93
CA ARG A 437 4.64 -36.69 -25.42
C ARG A 437 3.47 -37.30 -24.64
N SER A 438 3.22 -38.59 -24.84
CA SER A 438 2.37 -39.36 -23.93
C SER A 438 3.19 -39.77 -22.70
N ILE A 439 2.58 -39.72 -21.51
CA ILE A 439 3.19 -40.15 -20.25
C ILE A 439 2.14 -40.79 -19.33
N ARG A 440 2.57 -41.76 -18.53
CA ARG A 440 1.84 -42.33 -17.39
C ARG A 440 2.82 -42.39 -16.23
N LEU A 441 2.36 -42.07 -15.03
CA LEU A 441 3.17 -42.08 -13.82
C LEU A 441 2.45 -42.91 -12.75
N GLU A 442 3.23 -43.63 -11.94
CA GLU A 442 2.74 -44.41 -10.80
C GLU A 442 2.43 -43.49 -9.60
N SER A 443 1.77 -44.02 -8.58
CA SER A 443 1.39 -43.23 -7.40
C SER A 443 2.60 -42.64 -6.67
N ALA A 444 2.50 -41.38 -6.23
CA ALA A 444 3.58 -40.56 -5.68
C ALA A 444 4.83 -40.36 -6.58
N ALA A 445 4.87 -40.90 -7.80
CA ALA A 445 6.06 -40.85 -8.65
C ALA A 445 6.43 -39.41 -9.04
N SER A 446 7.73 -39.14 -9.13
CA SER A 446 8.27 -37.84 -9.55
C SER A 446 9.21 -38.01 -10.74
N ASP A 447 8.87 -37.41 -11.88
CA ASP A 447 9.62 -37.51 -13.15
C ASP A 447 9.87 -36.12 -13.78
N SER A 448 10.80 -36.04 -14.73
CA SER A 448 11.05 -34.83 -15.49
C SER A 448 11.32 -35.10 -16.97
N ILE A 449 10.61 -34.36 -17.84
CA ILE A 449 10.86 -34.37 -19.28
C ILE A 449 11.51 -33.06 -19.72
N THR A 450 12.53 -33.16 -20.57
CA THR A 450 13.10 -32.02 -21.30
C THR A 450 12.88 -32.20 -22.80
N VAL A 451 12.37 -31.16 -23.46
CA VAL A 451 12.06 -31.17 -24.90
C VAL A 451 12.65 -29.96 -25.62
N ASP A 452 13.49 -30.24 -26.60
CA ASP A 452 14.05 -29.22 -27.50
C ASP A 452 13.04 -28.87 -28.59
N LEU A 453 12.65 -27.60 -28.67
CA LEU A 453 11.72 -27.12 -29.68
C LEU A 453 12.50 -26.60 -30.90
N SER A 454 12.24 -27.19 -32.07
CA SER A 454 12.85 -26.76 -33.34
C SER A 454 12.33 -25.39 -33.79
N ALA A 455 13.24 -24.44 -34.05
CA ALA A 455 12.89 -23.09 -34.48
C ALA A 455 12.37 -23.05 -35.93
N ARG A 456 11.23 -22.39 -36.17
CA ARG A 456 10.67 -22.18 -37.51
C ARG A 456 11.23 -20.87 -38.07
N LEU A 457 12.25 -20.97 -38.94
CA LEU A 457 12.99 -19.80 -39.41
C LEU A 457 12.40 -19.13 -40.66
N GLY A 458 12.33 -17.80 -40.66
CA GLY A 458 12.08 -16.95 -41.83
C GLY A 458 13.27 -16.04 -42.14
N THR A 459 13.28 -15.43 -43.33
CA THR A 459 14.40 -14.61 -43.82
C THR A 459 14.00 -13.14 -43.96
N ILE A 460 14.70 -12.26 -43.25
CA ILE A 460 14.53 -10.79 -43.31
C ILE A 460 15.78 -10.15 -43.91
N THR A 461 15.66 -9.42 -45.01
CA THR A 461 16.72 -8.51 -45.50
C THR A 461 16.45 -7.10 -44.99
N VAL A 462 17.39 -6.51 -44.26
CA VAL A 462 17.35 -5.11 -43.85
C VAL A 462 18.28 -4.33 -44.76
N SER A 463 17.74 -3.36 -45.50
CA SER A 463 18.48 -2.45 -46.37
C SER A 463 18.54 -1.06 -45.73
N VAL A 464 19.72 -0.65 -45.27
CA VAL A 464 19.91 0.58 -44.50
C VAL A 464 20.57 1.68 -45.34
N GLN A 465 20.09 2.92 -45.15
CA GLN A 465 20.71 4.15 -45.65
C GLN A 465 20.84 5.15 -44.48
N PRO A 466 22.05 5.69 -44.18
CA PRO A 466 23.34 5.40 -44.82
C PRO A 466 23.88 4.00 -44.48
N ALA A 467 24.69 3.42 -45.38
CA ALA A 467 25.02 1.99 -45.36
C ALA A 467 25.98 1.56 -44.24
N ASP A 468 26.63 2.48 -43.53
CA ASP A 468 27.51 2.20 -42.39
C ASP A 468 26.76 2.11 -41.05
N ALA A 469 25.48 2.49 -41.01
CA ALA A 469 24.64 2.36 -39.83
C ALA A 469 24.44 0.88 -39.43
N LYS A 470 24.51 0.60 -38.12
CA LYS A 470 24.52 -0.76 -37.55
C LYS A 470 23.09 -1.27 -37.34
N VAL A 471 22.85 -2.51 -37.77
CA VAL A 471 21.60 -3.26 -37.59
C VAL A 471 21.68 -4.09 -36.31
N TYR A 472 20.64 -3.97 -35.48
CA TYR A 472 20.42 -4.71 -34.25
C TYR A 472 19.11 -5.50 -34.36
N VAL A 473 19.08 -6.68 -33.74
CA VAL A 473 17.89 -7.52 -33.59
C VAL A 473 17.79 -7.88 -32.12
N ASP A 474 16.69 -7.48 -31.48
CA ASP A 474 16.44 -7.70 -30.05
C ASP A 474 17.62 -7.24 -29.16
N GLY A 475 18.14 -6.04 -29.48
CA GLY A 475 19.29 -5.42 -28.80
C GLY A 475 20.66 -5.96 -29.22
N ARG A 476 20.76 -7.10 -29.90
CA ARG A 476 22.05 -7.70 -30.34
C ARG A 476 22.43 -7.22 -31.74
N ALA A 477 23.66 -6.74 -31.93
CA ALA A 477 24.16 -6.34 -33.25
C ALA A 477 24.21 -7.55 -34.20
N ARG A 478 23.79 -7.36 -35.47
CA ARG A 478 23.76 -8.41 -36.50
C ARG A 478 24.40 -8.03 -37.83
N GLY A 479 24.72 -6.76 -38.05
CA GLY A 479 25.39 -6.30 -39.27
C GLY A 479 25.31 -4.78 -39.46
N SER A 480 25.48 -4.34 -40.71
CA SER A 480 25.27 -2.96 -41.18
C SER A 480 24.77 -2.97 -42.63
N GLY A 481 24.34 -1.82 -43.14
CA GLY A 481 24.02 -1.65 -44.56
C GLY A 481 22.94 -2.59 -45.06
N LYS A 482 23.27 -3.49 -46.00
CA LYS A 482 22.35 -4.53 -46.49
C LYS A 482 22.64 -5.86 -45.78
N THR A 483 21.97 -6.10 -44.66
CA THR A 483 22.13 -7.32 -43.85
C THR A 483 20.99 -8.31 -44.11
N SER A 484 21.29 -9.59 -44.37
CA SER A 484 20.30 -10.68 -44.42
C SER A 484 20.30 -11.44 -43.10
N LEU A 485 19.12 -11.73 -42.56
CA LEU A 485 18.89 -12.26 -41.22
C LEU A 485 17.98 -13.49 -41.30
N ARG A 486 18.44 -14.63 -40.77
CA ARG A 486 17.57 -15.80 -40.51
C ARG A 486 17.10 -15.73 -39.07
N LEU A 487 15.80 -15.55 -38.86
CA LEU A 487 15.18 -15.28 -37.57
C LEU A 487 14.00 -16.23 -37.33
N SER A 488 13.62 -16.46 -36.07
CA SER A 488 12.46 -17.31 -35.76
C SER A 488 11.16 -16.63 -36.21
N SER A 489 10.08 -17.39 -36.42
CA SER A 489 8.77 -16.82 -36.79
C SER A 489 8.01 -16.18 -35.60
N ALA A 490 8.74 -15.70 -34.60
CA ALA A 490 8.24 -14.84 -33.53
C ALA A 490 8.43 -13.35 -33.90
N PRO A 491 7.75 -12.40 -33.26
CA PRO A 491 8.02 -10.98 -33.44
C PRO A 491 9.44 -10.63 -32.95
N HIS A 492 10.26 -10.06 -33.84
CA HIS A 492 11.62 -9.60 -33.57
C HIS A 492 11.70 -8.08 -33.76
N ARG A 493 12.31 -7.35 -32.82
CA ARG A 493 12.50 -5.90 -32.93
C ARG A 493 13.81 -5.59 -33.66
N ILE A 494 13.67 -5.13 -34.90
CA ILE A 494 14.80 -4.62 -35.69
C ILE A 494 15.02 -3.16 -35.30
N GLU A 495 16.25 -2.81 -34.95
CA GLU A 495 16.66 -1.43 -34.68
C GLU A 495 17.93 -1.10 -35.48
N VAL A 496 18.05 0.14 -35.93
CA VAL A 496 19.17 0.61 -36.74
C VAL A 496 19.70 1.92 -36.17
N ARG A 497 20.98 1.94 -35.82
CA ARG A 497 21.63 3.05 -35.10
C ARG A 497 22.86 3.58 -35.84
N ARG A 498 23.06 4.90 -35.80
CA ARG A 498 24.29 5.58 -36.21
C ARG A 498 24.47 6.86 -35.37
N GLN A 499 25.69 7.15 -34.96
CA GLN A 499 26.01 8.38 -34.22
C GLN A 499 25.68 9.63 -35.07
N GLY A 500 25.09 10.65 -34.46
CA GLY A 500 24.65 11.87 -35.17
C GLY A 500 23.37 11.72 -36.01
N TYR A 501 22.67 10.59 -35.91
CA TYR A 501 21.44 10.29 -36.64
C TYR A 501 20.33 9.83 -35.68
N GLN A 502 19.08 10.07 -36.06
CA GLN A 502 17.92 9.51 -35.36
C GLN A 502 17.83 8.00 -35.61
N SER A 503 17.76 7.21 -34.53
CA SER A 503 17.60 5.76 -34.61
C SER A 503 16.27 5.38 -35.27
N TRP A 504 16.30 4.37 -36.13
CA TRP A 504 15.12 3.77 -36.74
C TRP A 504 14.81 2.43 -36.06
N SER A 505 13.54 2.09 -35.81
CA SER A 505 13.18 0.74 -35.35
C SER A 505 11.82 0.28 -35.84
N ARG A 506 11.66 -1.03 -36.05
CA ARG A 506 10.40 -1.68 -36.42
C ARG A 506 10.39 -3.14 -35.97
N THR A 507 9.30 -3.56 -35.34
CA THR A 507 9.04 -4.98 -35.07
C THR A 507 8.59 -5.69 -36.35
N VAL A 508 9.11 -6.87 -36.61
CA VAL A 508 8.74 -7.73 -37.75
C VAL A 508 8.53 -9.16 -37.27
N THR A 509 7.50 -9.83 -37.78
CA THR A 509 7.33 -11.29 -37.61
C THR A 509 7.79 -11.98 -38.89
N PRO A 510 8.92 -12.73 -38.87
CA PRO A 510 9.43 -13.44 -40.03
C PRO A 510 8.49 -14.56 -40.49
N ARG A 511 8.27 -14.65 -41.80
CA ARG A 511 7.46 -15.68 -42.44
C ARG A 511 8.37 -16.81 -42.96
N PRO A 512 8.30 -18.04 -42.42
CA PRO A 512 9.02 -19.18 -42.98
C PRO A 512 8.66 -19.40 -44.45
N GLY A 513 9.66 -19.63 -45.30
CA GLY A 513 9.48 -19.81 -46.75
C GLY A 513 9.23 -18.52 -47.56
N TYR A 514 8.95 -17.36 -46.93
CA TYR A 514 8.66 -16.11 -47.64
C TYR A 514 9.65 -14.99 -47.23
N PRO A 515 10.68 -14.70 -48.05
CA PRO A 515 11.64 -13.63 -47.76
C PRO A 515 10.98 -12.24 -47.70
N GLN A 516 11.30 -11.47 -46.65
CA GLN A 516 10.78 -10.11 -46.47
C GLN A 516 11.93 -9.08 -46.52
N THR A 517 11.68 -7.90 -47.06
CA THR A 517 12.65 -6.79 -47.06
C THR A 517 12.14 -5.60 -46.24
N LEU A 518 13.01 -5.04 -45.40
CA LEU A 518 12.76 -3.81 -44.65
C LEU A 518 13.75 -2.75 -45.12
N THR A 519 13.29 -1.52 -45.36
CA THR A 519 14.16 -0.38 -45.70
C THR A 519 14.18 0.60 -44.53
N ALA A 520 15.38 0.91 -44.03
CA ALA A 520 15.59 1.88 -42.95
C ALA A 520 16.37 3.09 -43.49
N ARG A 521 15.74 4.27 -43.49
CA ARG A 521 16.38 5.55 -43.84
C ARG A 521 16.49 6.41 -42.59
N LEU A 522 17.72 6.70 -42.16
CA LEU A 522 17.98 7.48 -40.95
C LEU A 522 18.15 8.97 -41.32
N ARG A 523 17.52 9.87 -40.57
CA ARG A 523 17.73 11.32 -40.68
C ARG A 523 18.91 11.74 -39.80
N SER A 524 19.75 12.69 -40.25
CA SER A 524 20.78 13.27 -39.38
C SER A 524 20.15 14.24 -38.38
N LEU A 525 20.71 14.32 -37.17
CA LEU A 525 20.24 15.25 -36.14
C LEU A 525 20.42 16.71 -36.58
N GLN A 526 21.45 17.00 -37.39
CA GLN A 526 21.64 18.32 -38.00
C GLN A 526 20.54 18.70 -39.00
N ALA A 527 19.99 17.75 -39.76
CA ALA A 527 18.86 18.03 -40.65
C ALA A 527 17.59 18.32 -39.84
N ILE A 528 17.33 17.51 -38.80
CA ILE A 528 16.19 17.72 -37.88
C ILE A 528 16.32 19.08 -37.17
N ALA A 529 17.51 19.49 -36.76
CA ALA A 529 17.75 20.79 -36.14
C ALA A 529 17.52 21.97 -37.11
N ARG A 530 17.86 21.83 -38.40
CA ARG A 530 17.55 22.86 -39.41
C ARG A 530 16.05 22.99 -39.67
N ASP A 531 15.34 21.86 -39.80
CA ASP A 531 13.89 21.84 -39.96
C ASP A 531 13.14 22.46 -38.76
N ALA A 532 13.78 22.49 -37.58
CA ALA A 532 13.21 23.04 -36.34
C ALA A 532 13.42 24.56 -36.17
N VAL A 533 14.22 25.22 -37.01
CA VAL A 533 14.39 26.69 -36.95
C VAL A 533 13.18 27.36 -37.58
N ALA A 534 12.56 28.30 -36.85
CA ALA A 534 11.41 29.06 -37.32
C ALA A 534 11.71 29.80 -38.64
N GLN A 535 11.02 29.40 -39.72
CA GLN A 535 11.19 29.95 -41.07
C GLN A 535 10.47 31.30 -41.26
N THR A 536 9.64 31.70 -40.30
CA THR A 536 8.95 32.99 -40.22
C THR A 536 8.87 33.46 -38.77
N VAL A 537 8.81 34.78 -38.57
CA VAL A 537 8.35 35.43 -37.34
C VAL A 537 7.26 36.45 -37.68
N THR A 538 6.45 36.82 -36.70
CA THR A 538 5.48 37.92 -36.81
C THR A 538 5.87 39.05 -35.85
N THR A 539 5.77 40.31 -36.27
CA THR A 539 6.12 41.49 -35.45
C THR A 539 4.96 41.95 -34.57
N ALA A 540 5.24 42.88 -33.65
CA ALA A 540 4.20 43.57 -32.88
C ALA A 540 3.12 44.24 -33.76
N ALA A 541 3.50 44.79 -34.92
CA ALA A 541 2.61 45.39 -35.93
C ALA A 541 2.02 44.35 -36.92
N GLY A 542 2.00 43.06 -36.57
CA GLY A 542 1.41 41.99 -37.37
C GLY A 542 2.17 41.61 -38.65
N GLN A 543 3.35 42.18 -38.92
CA GLN A 543 4.11 41.91 -40.15
C GLN A 543 4.78 40.55 -40.09
N THR A 544 4.71 39.76 -41.17
CA THR A 544 5.42 38.47 -41.23
C THR A 544 6.76 38.63 -41.94
N LEU A 545 7.86 38.23 -41.29
CA LEU A 545 9.20 38.19 -41.89
C LEU A 545 9.62 36.76 -42.18
N ARG A 546 10.16 36.52 -43.39
CA ARG A 546 10.79 35.27 -43.84
C ARG A 546 12.26 35.25 -43.41
N ARG A 547 12.73 34.11 -42.88
CA ARG A 547 14.16 33.88 -42.62
C ARG A 547 14.90 33.58 -43.92
N ILE A 548 16.04 34.22 -44.11
CA ILE A 548 16.99 34.03 -45.21
C ILE A 548 18.34 33.62 -44.62
N GLU A 549 18.92 32.53 -45.12
CA GLU A 549 20.27 32.13 -44.77
C GLU A 549 21.31 32.92 -45.58
N GLY A 550 22.46 33.21 -44.97
CA GLY A 550 23.59 33.83 -45.64
C GLY A 550 24.20 32.96 -46.75
N GLY A 551 24.98 33.57 -47.63
CA GLY A 551 25.66 32.88 -48.72
C GLY A 551 26.40 33.81 -49.68
N THR A 552 27.19 33.23 -50.57
CA THR A 552 27.91 33.94 -51.63
C THR A 552 27.11 33.95 -52.93
N PHE A 553 26.92 35.14 -53.52
CA PHE A 553 26.17 35.37 -54.74
C PHE A 553 26.76 36.56 -55.52
N SER A 554 26.09 37.04 -56.58
CA SER A 554 26.53 38.22 -57.33
C SER A 554 25.41 39.24 -57.54
N MET A 555 25.72 40.51 -57.28
CA MET A 555 24.87 41.65 -57.61
C MET A 555 25.18 42.16 -59.02
N GLY A 556 24.27 42.95 -59.60
CA GLY A 556 24.46 43.57 -60.93
C GLY A 556 24.01 42.69 -62.10
N ALA A 557 24.21 43.19 -63.33
CA ALA A 557 23.72 42.55 -64.55
C ALA A 557 24.76 42.53 -65.67
N SER A 558 24.63 41.55 -66.57
CA SER A 558 25.54 41.36 -67.69
C SER A 558 25.51 42.55 -68.64
N ARG A 559 26.65 42.90 -69.24
CA ARG A 559 26.72 43.92 -70.31
C ARG A 559 25.90 43.55 -71.54
N ALA A 560 25.54 42.28 -71.71
CA ALA A 560 24.69 41.77 -72.78
C ALA A 560 23.19 41.64 -72.39
N GLU A 561 22.80 42.04 -71.17
CA GLU A 561 21.41 41.92 -70.69
C GLU A 561 20.54 43.09 -71.21
N PRO A 562 19.48 42.86 -72.01
CA PRO A 562 18.64 43.94 -72.50
C PRO A 562 17.94 44.69 -71.35
N GLY A 563 18.07 46.01 -71.34
CA GLY A 563 17.58 46.93 -70.31
C GLY A 563 18.65 47.39 -69.28
N ARG A 564 19.85 46.81 -69.29
CA ARG A 564 20.87 47.04 -68.26
C ARG A 564 21.48 48.45 -68.26
N ARG A 565 21.24 49.23 -67.20
CA ARG A 565 21.83 50.56 -66.99
C ARG A 565 23.31 50.48 -66.55
N ALA A 566 24.02 51.60 -66.67
CA ALA A 566 25.46 51.67 -66.40
C ALA A 566 25.85 51.25 -64.96
N ASN A 567 25.05 51.68 -63.99
CA ASN A 567 25.22 51.49 -62.53
C ASN A 567 25.00 50.04 -62.03
N GLU A 568 24.54 49.13 -62.87
CA GLU A 568 24.30 47.72 -62.56
C GLU A 568 25.58 46.89 -62.77
N VAL A 569 26.64 47.25 -62.06
CA VAL A 569 27.96 46.61 -62.19
C VAL A 569 27.97 45.25 -61.49
N ILE A 570 28.47 44.22 -62.18
CA ILE A 570 28.64 42.89 -61.59
C ILE A 570 29.70 42.93 -60.49
N ARG A 571 29.34 42.48 -59.29
CA ARG A 571 30.25 42.26 -58.15
C ARG A 571 29.87 41.00 -57.37
N PRO A 572 30.83 40.24 -56.83
CA PRO A 572 30.55 39.16 -55.88
C PRO A 572 30.28 39.73 -54.48
N VAL A 573 29.41 39.05 -53.73
CA VAL A 573 29.01 39.42 -52.37
C VAL A 573 28.83 38.16 -51.53
N THR A 574 29.23 38.20 -50.27
CA THR A 574 28.91 37.17 -49.27
C THR A 574 28.18 37.81 -48.10
N LEU A 575 26.96 37.35 -47.81
CA LEU A 575 26.31 37.61 -46.52
C LEU A 575 26.66 36.47 -45.57
N THR A 576 27.20 36.76 -44.39
CA THR A 576 27.62 35.72 -43.42
C THR A 576 26.57 35.44 -42.35
N ARG A 577 25.77 36.45 -41.98
CA ARG A 577 24.70 36.33 -40.99
C ARG A 577 23.36 35.98 -41.65
N PRO A 578 22.53 35.11 -41.04
CA PRO A 578 21.15 34.95 -41.43
C PRO A 578 20.33 36.18 -41.00
N TYR A 579 19.30 36.51 -41.76
CA TYR A 579 18.43 37.65 -41.48
C TYR A 579 16.97 37.30 -41.74
N LEU A 580 16.08 38.15 -41.23
CA LEU A 580 14.64 38.13 -41.41
C LEU A 580 14.26 39.33 -42.27
N ILE A 581 13.42 39.15 -43.28
CA ILE A 581 12.92 40.22 -44.16
C ILE A 581 11.41 40.09 -44.37
N SER A 582 10.68 41.21 -44.37
CA SER A 582 9.22 41.21 -44.49
C SER A 582 8.76 40.62 -45.82
N ILE A 583 7.78 39.71 -45.78
CA ILE A 583 7.24 39.07 -46.99
C ILE A 583 6.46 40.07 -47.85
N HIS A 584 5.89 41.08 -47.22
CA HIS A 584 5.20 42.20 -47.86
C HIS A 584 5.99 43.51 -47.69
N GLU A 585 5.62 44.51 -48.47
CA GLU A 585 5.90 45.93 -48.16
C GLU A 585 5.20 46.31 -46.83
N VAL A 586 5.62 47.41 -46.19
CA VAL A 586 4.90 47.96 -45.03
C VAL A 586 3.57 48.55 -45.50
N THR A 587 2.44 48.19 -44.90
CA THR A 587 1.12 48.74 -45.31
C THR A 587 0.82 50.09 -44.69
N ASN A 588 -0.12 50.85 -45.28
CA ASN A 588 -0.63 52.10 -44.71
C ASN A 588 -1.11 51.91 -43.27
N LYS A 589 -1.89 50.85 -43.01
CA LYS A 589 -2.41 50.48 -41.69
C LYS A 589 -1.30 50.26 -40.66
N GLN A 590 -0.25 49.53 -41.04
CA GLN A 590 0.91 49.28 -40.18
C GLN A 590 1.69 50.57 -39.91
N PHE A 591 1.87 51.41 -40.93
CA PHE A 591 2.54 52.70 -40.76
C PHE A 591 1.71 53.69 -39.92
N ALA A 592 0.38 53.62 -39.97
CA ALA A 592 -0.52 54.43 -39.17
C ALA A 592 -0.42 54.13 -37.66
N GLU A 593 0.01 52.94 -37.25
CA GLU A 593 0.30 52.64 -35.83
C GLU A 593 1.46 53.50 -35.30
N PHE A 594 2.46 53.78 -36.14
CA PHE A 594 3.57 54.71 -35.88
C PHE A 594 3.16 56.18 -36.08
N ARG A 595 2.49 56.50 -37.20
CA ARG A 595 2.15 57.87 -37.62
C ARG A 595 0.77 57.94 -38.28
N ARG A 596 -0.27 58.05 -37.45
CA ARG A 596 -1.70 58.08 -37.85
C ARG A 596 -2.09 59.13 -38.91
N ASN A 597 -1.33 60.22 -39.01
CA ASN A 597 -1.65 61.35 -39.89
C ASN A 597 -0.73 61.40 -41.14
N HIS A 598 -0.19 60.25 -41.57
CA HIS A 598 0.56 60.14 -42.82
C HIS A 598 -0.38 60.07 -44.03
N ASP A 599 0.04 60.63 -45.17
CA ASP A 599 -0.65 60.51 -46.45
C ASP A 599 0.30 59.99 -47.55
N SER A 600 -0.06 58.83 -48.09
CA SER A 600 0.64 58.13 -49.17
C SER A 600 0.35 58.71 -50.58
N GLY A 601 -0.54 59.70 -50.68
CA GLY A 601 -0.93 60.36 -51.94
C GLY A 601 -2.41 60.14 -52.29
N ALA A 602 -3.32 60.30 -51.33
CA ALA A 602 -4.76 60.14 -51.54
C ALA A 602 -5.34 61.07 -52.62
N ASP A 603 -4.68 62.22 -52.85
CA ASP A 603 -4.97 63.19 -53.91
C ASP A 603 -4.60 62.69 -55.32
N VAL A 604 -3.61 61.81 -55.43
CA VAL A 604 -3.18 61.17 -56.69
C VAL A 604 -4.11 60.00 -57.04
N HIS A 605 -4.40 59.12 -56.08
CA HIS A 605 -5.36 58.03 -56.27
C HIS A 605 -5.82 57.45 -54.92
N ALA A 606 -7.11 57.14 -54.77
CA ALA A 606 -7.68 56.66 -53.51
C ALA A 606 -7.05 55.35 -53.00
N SER A 607 -6.55 54.47 -53.87
CA SER A 607 -5.89 53.22 -53.43
C SER A 607 -4.54 53.46 -52.74
N LEU A 608 -3.88 54.60 -52.96
CA LEU A 608 -2.63 54.93 -52.26
C LEU A 608 -2.80 55.02 -50.75
N ALA A 609 -3.99 55.39 -50.26
CA ALA A 609 -4.32 55.51 -48.84
C ALA A 609 -5.12 54.33 -48.26
N ALA A 610 -5.30 53.23 -49.01
CA ALA A 610 -6.05 52.06 -48.51
C ALA A 610 -5.24 51.26 -47.47
N ASP A 611 -5.90 50.83 -46.38
CA ASP A 611 -5.33 50.11 -45.22
C ASP A 611 -4.26 49.06 -45.57
N ASP A 612 -4.62 48.12 -46.46
CA ASP A 612 -3.81 46.95 -46.78
C ASP A 612 -2.91 47.15 -48.03
N ASN A 613 -2.93 48.34 -48.62
CA ASN A 613 -1.99 48.76 -49.66
C ASN A 613 -0.66 49.20 -49.02
N PRO A 614 0.47 49.15 -49.76
CA PRO A 614 1.76 49.61 -49.24
C PRO A 614 1.73 51.11 -48.92
N VAL A 615 2.43 51.49 -47.85
CA VAL A 615 2.69 52.89 -47.55
C VAL A 615 3.66 53.46 -48.59
N ALA A 616 3.27 54.59 -49.18
CA ALA A 616 4.06 55.33 -50.16
C ALA A 616 4.33 56.75 -49.63
N ASN A 617 5.01 57.58 -50.43
CA ASN A 617 5.27 58.98 -50.11
C ASN A 617 6.03 59.20 -48.77
N VAL A 618 6.75 58.18 -48.30
CA VAL A 618 7.60 58.22 -47.10
C VAL A 618 9.05 58.55 -47.47
N SER A 619 9.73 59.34 -46.65
CA SER A 619 11.18 59.53 -46.79
C SER A 619 11.94 58.32 -46.23
N TRP A 620 13.24 58.23 -46.56
CA TRP A 620 14.11 57.22 -45.96
C TRP A 620 14.20 57.38 -44.43
N ASP A 621 14.28 58.62 -43.94
CA ASP A 621 14.27 58.93 -42.51
C ASP A 621 12.97 58.49 -41.82
N ASP A 622 11.82 58.55 -42.50
CA ASP A 622 10.55 58.06 -41.95
C ASP A 622 10.51 56.53 -41.83
N ALA A 623 11.05 55.83 -42.84
CA ALA A 623 11.18 54.38 -42.82
C ALA A 623 12.18 53.91 -41.74
N ALA A 624 13.29 54.63 -41.56
CA ALA A 624 14.24 54.41 -40.48
C ALA A 624 13.61 54.63 -39.08
N GLN A 625 12.80 55.69 -38.92
CA GLN A 625 12.04 55.93 -37.68
C GLN A 625 11.00 54.85 -37.40
N TYR A 626 10.26 54.38 -38.42
CA TYR A 626 9.32 53.26 -38.28
C TYR A 626 10.03 51.98 -37.78
N CYS A 627 11.21 51.68 -38.36
CA CYS A 627 12.03 50.55 -37.92
C CYS A 627 12.48 50.67 -36.46
N ASN A 628 12.90 51.88 -36.04
CA ASN A 628 13.24 52.16 -34.64
C ASN A 628 12.02 52.04 -33.70
N TRP A 629 10.86 52.56 -34.10
CA TRP A 629 9.61 52.45 -33.33
C TRP A 629 9.19 50.99 -33.14
N LEU A 630 9.22 50.18 -34.20
CA LEU A 630 8.89 48.75 -34.12
C LEU A 630 9.92 47.98 -33.27
N SER A 631 11.18 48.41 -33.28
CA SER A 631 12.21 47.88 -32.38
C SER A 631 11.86 48.12 -30.92
N THR A 632 11.42 49.32 -30.55
CA THR A 632 11.04 49.61 -29.15
C THR A 632 9.74 48.91 -28.74
N GLN A 633 8.80 48.65 -29.66
CA GLN A 633 7.60 47.84 -29.35
C GLN A 633 7.95 46.39 -28.97
N GLU A 634 9.05 45.83 -29.50
CA GLU A 634 9.54 44.48 -29.16
C GLU A 634 10.68 44.47 -28.12
N GLY A 635 11.00 45.61 -27.51
CA GLY A 635 12.11 45.71 -26.53
C GLY A 635 13.51 45.51 -27.13
N ARG A 636 13.66 45.69 -28.45
CA ARG A 636 14.91 45.54 -29.21
C ARG A 636 15.73 46.82 -29.22
N THR A 637 17.03 46.69 -29.44
CA THR A 637 17.94 47.83 -29.60
C THR A 637 17.68 48.52 -30.95
N PRO A 638 17.30 49.81 -30.99
CA PRO A 638 17.09 50.53 -32.24
C PRO A 638 18.36 50.57 -33.10
N VAL A 639 18.22 50.40 -34.42
CA VAL A 639 19.37 50.32 -35.35
C VAL A 639 19.85 51.70 -35.81
N TYR A 640 18.96 52.69 -35.86
CA TYR A 640 19.30 54.04 -36.31
C TYR A 640 19.45 55.01 -35.14
N ARG A 641 20.37 55.97 -35.26
CA ARG A 641 20.44 57.14 -34.38
C ARG A 641 20.33 58.42 -35.18
N GLN A 642 19.89 59.50 -34.55
CA GLN A 642 19.92 60.83 -35.14
C GLN A 642 21.31 61.45 -34.97
N GLU A 643 21.88 61.97 -36.06
CA GLU A 643 23.09 62.80 -36.08
C GLU A 643 22.77 64.11 -36.81
N PHE A 644 22.71 65.22 -36.07
CA PHE A 644 22.16 66.49 -36.54
C PHE A 644 20.74 66.29 -37.09
N ASP A 645 20.45 66.73 -38.32
CA ASP A 645 19.13 66.67 -38.94
C ASP A 645 18.92 65.42 -39.82
N ARG A 646 19.60 64.29 -39.51
CA ARG A 646 19.54 63.05 -40.29
C ARG A 646 19.56 61.80 -39.42
N TRP A 647 18.93 60.72 -39.87
CA TRP A 647 19.13 59.39 -39.28
C TRP A 647 20.29 58.65 -39.93
N VAL A 648 21.07 57.92 -39.13
CA VAL A 648 22.20 57.11 -39.58
C VAL A 648 22.25 55.75 -38.86
N PRO A 649 22.66 54.67 -39.54
CA PRO A 649 22.79 53.35 -38.93
C PRO A 649 23.93 53.28 -37.92
N ILE A 650 23.69 52.59 -36.81
CA ILE A 650 24.66 52.25 -35.78
C ILE A 650 25.47 51.02 -36.24
N TYR A 651 26.79 51.05 -36.04
CA TYR A 651 27.68 49.91 -36.30
C TYR A 651 28.53 49.58 -35.07
N PRO A 652 28.74 48.28 -34.72
CA PRO A 652 28.14 47.10 -35.34
C PRO A 652 26.61 47.08 -35.17
N THR A 653 25.92 46.55 -36.18
CA THR A 653 24.46 46.68 -36.33
C THR A 653 23.71 45.98 -35.17
N PRO A 654 22.84 46.69 -34.42
CA PRO A 654 22.05 46.10 -33.33
C PRO A 654 20.99 45.06 -33.76
N ASP A 655 20.25 44.51 -32.79
CA ASP A 655 19.28 43.42 -32.99
C ASP A 655 17.89 43.88 -33.50
N GLY A 656 17.64 45.19 -33.52
CA GLY A 656 16.38 45.79 -33.94
C GLY A 656 16.04 45.67 -35.43
N TYR A 657 14.85 46.15 -35.75
CA TYR A 657 14.40 46.34 -37.13
C TYR A 657 15.11 47.48 -37.81
N ARG A 658 15.26 47.34 -39.12
CA ARG A 658 15.95 48.25 -40.03
C ARG A 658 15.44 48.06 -41.45
N LEU A 659 15.90 48.89 -42.38
CA LEU A 659 15.80 48.57 -43.79
C LEU A 659 16.76 47.41 -44.14
N PRO A 660 16.42 46.55 -45.11
CA PRO A 660 17.39 45.60 -45.67
C PRO A 660 18.54 46.35 -46.35
N THR A 661 19.72 45.73 -46.43
CA THR A 661 20.78 46.24 -47.32
C THR A 661 20.44 45.93 -48.78
N GLU A 662 21.09 46.61 -49.72
CA GLU A 662 20.93 46.33 -51.15
C GLU A 662 21.29 44.87 -51.48
N ALA A 663 22.28 44.31 -50.78
CA ALA A 663 22.69 42.92 -50.91
C ALA A 663 21.64 41.94 -50.37
N GLU A 664 21.07 42.22 -49.20
CA GLU A 664 19.99 41.41 -48.62
C GLU A 664 18.76 41.40 -49.53
N TRP A 665 18.34 42.58 -50.02
CA TRP A 665 17.26 42.71 -50.98
C TRP A 665 17.50 41.81 -52.21
N VAL A 666 18.70 41.86 -52.80
CA VAL A 666 19.05 41.04 -53.97
C VAL A 666 19.07 39.54 -53.64
N LEU A 667 19.56 39.10 -52.49
CA LEU A 667 19.55 37.68 -52.13
C LEU A 667 18.12 37.16 -51.90
N ALA A 668 17.33 37.89 -51.11
CA ALA A 668 15.95 37.53 -50.79
C ALA A 668 15.04 37.51 -52.03
N ILE A 669 15.10 38.55 -52.86
CA ILE A 669 14.12 38.76 -53.93
C ILE A 669 14.60 38.24 -55.29
N ARG A 670 15.87 38.48 -55.68
CA ARG A 670 16.39 38.09 -57.00
C ARG A 670 16.92 36.68 -57.09
N TYR A 671 17.47 36.14 -55.99
CA TYR A 671 17.88 34.73 -55.95
C TYR A 671 16.76 33.82 -55.42
N ALA A 672 15.87 34.32 -54.57
CA ALA A 672 14.64 33.63 -54.13
C ALA A 672 14.90 32.18 -53.65
N GLY A 673 15.95 31.98 -52.85
CA GLY A 673 16.39 30.66 -52.36
C GLY A 673 17.09 29.76 -53.40
N GLY A 674 17.11 30.15 -54.68
CA GLY A 674 17.82 29.48 -55.76
C GLY A 674 19.30 29.85 -55.87
N LYS A 675 20.05 29.10 -56.70
CA LYS A 675 21.46 29.37 -57.03
C LYS A 675 21.66 30.27 -58.26
N ARG A 676 20.58 30.60 -58.98
CA ARG A 676 20.60 31.42 -60.19
C ARG A 676 19.81 32.70 -59.94
N ALA A 677 20.42 33.84 -60.23
CA ALA A 677 19.71 35.12 -60.24
C ALA A 677 18.62 35.13 -61.33
N LEU A 678 17.42 35.58 -60.97
CA LEU A 678 16.37 35.88 -61.94
C LEU A 678 16.64 37.21 -62.65
N LYS A 679 16.14 37.37 -63.89
CA LYS A 679 16.17 38.65 -64.61
C LYS A 679 14.99 39.53 -64.21
N PHE A 680 13.78 38.99 -64.37
CA PHE A 680 12.50 39.55 -63.94
C PHE A 680 11.92 38.69 -62.81
N PRO A 681 10.92 39.17 -62.05
CA PRO A 681 10.24 38.40 -61.01
C PRO A 681 9.65 37.08 -61.51
N TRP A 682 9.02 37.11 -62.69
CA TRP A 682 8.46 35.94 -63.39
C TRP A 682 9.49 35.12 -64.20
N GLY A 683 10.79 35.37 -64.03
CA GLY A 683 11.88 34.62 -64.69
C GLY A 683 12.64 35.43 -65.75
N ASP A 684 12.79 34.88 -66.96
CA ASP A 684 13.69 35.45 -67.99
C ASP A 684 12.98 36.03 -69.22
N LYS A 685 11.66 35.81 -69.35
CA LYS A 685 10.89 36.17 -70.54
C LYS A 685 10.34 37.61 -70.49
N TRP A 686 10.10 38.17 -71.68
CA TRP A 686 9.42 39.44 -71.93
C TRP A 686 8.38 39.20 -73.04
N PRO A 687 7.19 39.84 -73.02
CA PRO A 687 6.64 40.75 -71.98
C PRO A 687 6.36 40.04 -70.64
N PRO A 688 5.91 40.75 -69.59
CA PRO A 688 5.35 40.13 -68.40
C PRO A 688 4.11 39.26 -68.77
N PRO A 689 3.97 38.03 -68.26
CA PRO A 689 2.73 37.27 -68.34
C PRO A 689 1.65 37.83 -67.40
N GLU A 690 0.39 37.45 -67.61
CA GLU A 690 -0.75 37.75 -66.72
C GLU A 690 -0.47 37.39 -65.25
N ASP A 691 -1.07 38.14 -64.30
CA ASP A 691 -0.85 38.07 -62.85
C ASP A 691 0.64 38.24 -62.40
N SER A 692 1.49 38.94 -63.17
CA SER A 692 2.91 39.09 -62.80
C SER A 692 3.15 39.95 -61.57
N GLY A 693 2.33 40.99 -61.37
CA GLY A 693 2.54 42.07 -60.40
C GLY A 693 1.74 43.33 -60.76
N ASN A 694 1.85 44.36 -59.94
CA ASN A 694 1.22 45.67 -60.17
C ASN A 694 2.19 46.60 -60.92
N LEU A 695 1.92 46.88 -62.19
CA LEU A 695 2.82 47.57 -63.12
C LEU A 695 2.13 48.80 -63.74
N ALA A 696 2.89 49.65 -64.45
CA ALA A 696 2.24 50.65 -65.30
C ALA A 696 1.60 49.95 -66.52
N ASP A 697 0.29 49.79 -66.49
CA ASP A 697 -0.51 48.87 -67.31
C ASP A 697 -1.69 49.58 -68.01
N ILE A 698 -2.66 48.83 -68.54
CA ILE A 698 -3.89 49.41 -69.11
C ILE A 698 -4.70 50.21 -68.07
N SER A 699 -4.77 49.75 -66.81
CA SER A 699 -5.50 50.42 -65.73
C SER A 699 -4.84 51.73 -65.28
N ALA A 700 -3.51 51.83 -65.27
CA ALA A 700 -2.76 53.00 -64.81
C ALA A 700 -2.71 54.19 -65.79
N ARG A 701 -3.28 54.06 -67.00
CA ARG A 701 -3.10 54.97 -68.14
C ARG A 701 -3.26 56.47 -67.84
N GLU A 702 -4.26 56.85 -67.05
CA GLU A 702 -4.54 58.27 -66.77
C GLU A 702 -3.61 58.88 -65.71
N LEU A 703 -2.80 58.06 -65.02
CA LEU A 703 -1.91 58.46 -63.92
C LEU A 703 -0.42 58.39 -64.25
N VAL A 704 -0.03 57.77 -65.38
CA VAL A 704 1.37 57.51 -65.76
C VAL A 704 1.65 57.78 -67.25
N PRO A 705 2.83 58.30 -67.63
CA PRO A 705 3.10 58.73 -69.00
C PRO A 705 3.44 57.60 -69.99
N SER A 706 3.57 56.36 -69.52
CA SER A 706 3.91 55.19 -70.35
C SER A 706 3.44 53.90 -69.68
N ILE A 707 2.78 53.04 -70.44
CA ILE A 707 2.17 51.79 -69.96
C ILE A 707 2.59 50.57 -70.79
N LEU A 708 2.36 49.38 -70.26
CA LEU A 708 2.35 48.12 -70.98
C LEU A 708 1.01 47.98 -71.73
N PRO A 709 0.94 48.12 -73.06
CA PRO A 709 -0.32 48.26 -73.79
C PRO A 709 -1.11 46.95 -74.00
N ALA A 710 -0.60 45.84 -73.46
CA ALA A 710 -1.17 44.49 -73.56
C ALA A 710 -1.04 43.71 -72.23
N TYR A 711 -1.03 44.46 -71.11
CA TYR A 711 -1.05 43.94 -69.76
C TYR A 711 -2.11 44.75 -68.99
N ASP A 712 -2.90 44.06 -68.18
CA ASP A 712 -3.90 44.66 -67.30
C ASP A 712 -3.87 43.85 -66.00
N ASP A 713 -3.57 44.51 -64.89
CA ASP A 713 -3.58 43.89 -63.55
C ASP A 713 -4.76 44.36 -62.69
N GLY A 714 -5.53 45.34 -63.18
CA GLY A 714 -6.73 45.88 -62.57
C GLY A 714 -6.50 46.99 -61.54
N PHE A 715 -5.27 47.48 -61.35
CA PHE A 715 -4.96 48.54 -60.39
C PHE A 715 -4.34 49.77 -61.06
N ALA A 716 -5.07 50.88 -61.09
CA ALA A 716 -4.56 52.14 -61.65
C ALA A 716 -3.38 52.75 -60.86
N SER A 717 -3.15 52.29 -59.63
CA SER A 717 -2.09 52.72 -58.72
C SER A 717 -1.74 51.56 -57.79
N THR A 718 -1.38 51.78 -56.53
CA THR A 718 -1.06 50.67 -55.61
C THR A 718 -2.22 49.67 -55.46
N ALA A 719 -1.84 48.42 -55.17
CA ALA A 719 -2.69 47.26 -54.92
C ALA A 719 -2.45 46.76 -53.48
N PRO A 720 -3.40 45.99 -52.91
CA PRO A 720 -3.19 45.35 -51.61
C PRO A 720 -1.95 44.46 -51.63
N VAL A 721 -1.13 44.51 -50.58
CA VAL A 721 0.08 43.69 -50.50
C VAL A 721 -0.28 42.20 -50.53
N GLY A 722 0.55 41.39 -51.20
CA GLY A 722 0.29 39.95 -51.35
C GLY A 722 -0.77 39.59 -52.39
N LYS A 723 -1.29 40.56 -53.16
CA LYS A 723 -2.30 40.33 -54.23
C LYS A 723 -1.78 39.42 -55.35
N PHE A 724 -0.48 39.48 -55.65
CA PHE A 724 0.15 38.76 -56.76
C PHE A 724 0.94 37.54 -56.29
N LYS A 725 1.41 36.70 -57.22
CA LYS A 725 2.11 35.45 -56.88
C LYS A 725 3.48 35.76 -56.23
N PRO A 726 3.81 35.13 -55.08
CA PRO A 726 5.10 35.36 -54.44
C PRO A 726 6.24 34.66 -55.19
N ASN A 727 7.48 35.07 -54.89
CA ASN A 727 8.67 34.36 -55.33
C ASN A 727 8.78 32.97 -54.65
N ALA A 728 9.77 32.18 -55.06
CA ALA A 728 9.94 30.78 -54.63
C ALA A 728 10.19 30.56 -53.12
N ILE A 729 10.37 31.61 -52.31
CA ILE A 729 10.47 31.56 -50.85
C ILE A 729 9.33 32.29 -50.12
N GLY A 730 8.27 32.68 -50.84
CA GLY A 730 7.08 33.30 -50.23
C GLY A 730 7.26 34.77 -49.90
N ILE A 731 8.07 35.52 -50.65
CA ILE A 731 8.12 36.99 -50.61
C ILE A 731 7.28 37.53 -51.78
N TYR A 732 6.39 38.46 -51.47
CA TYR A 732 5.39 39.03 -52.36
C TYR A 732 5.82 40.38 -52.92
N ASP A 733 5.04 40.86 -53.90
CA ASP A 733 5.10 42.22 -54.46
C ASP A 733 6.46 42.59 -55.09
N THR A 734 7.30 41.57 -55.33
CA THR A 734 8.62 41.68 -55.98
C THR A 734 8.59 42.21 -57.42
N ALA A 735 7.39 42.48 -57.93
CA ALA A 735 7.05 42.74 -59.32
C ALA A 735 6.23 44.03 -59.48
N GLY A 736 6.65 45.09 -58.80
CA GLY A 736 6.01 46.39 -58.88
C GLY A 736 5.37 46.77 -57.57
N ASN A 737 4.11 47.19 -57.59
CA ASN A 737 3.43 47.82 -56.46
C ASN A 737 4.17 49.10 -56.03
N VAL A 738 5.03 49.12 -55.00
CA VAL A 738 5.95 50.25 -54.76
C VAL A 738 7.43 49.86 -54.90
N ALA A 739 8.22 50.81 -55.42
CA ALA A 739 9.66 50.73 -55.31
C ALA A 739 10.06 50.87 -53.84
N GLU A 740 11.17 50.27 -53.45
CA GLU A 740 11.53 50.10 -52.05
C GLU A 740 12.81 50.87 -51.69
N TRP A 741 12.76 51.66 -50.61
CA TRP A 741 13.96 52.11 -49.92
C TRP A 741 14.76 50.93 -49.36
N VAL A 742 16.08 50.98 -49.50
CA VAL A 742 17.02 50.10 -48.77
C VAL A 742 18.02 50.92 -47.97
N ASN A 743 18.76 50.28 -47.06
CA ASN A 743 19.66 50.95 -46.12
C ASN A 743 20.79 51.74 -46.81
N ASP A 744 21.37 51.18 -47.88
CA ASP A 744 22.55 51.69 -48.56
C ASP A 744 22.38 53.12 -49.10
N TRP A 745 23.37 53.98 -48.86
CA TRP A 745 23.57 55.21 -49.63
C TRP A 745 23.92 54.86 -51.09
N TYR A 746 23.36 55.60 -52.05
CA TYR A 746 23.57 55.30 -53.47
C TYR A 746 24.99 55.64 -53.93
N THR A 747 25.59 54.69 -54.64
CA THR A 747 26.84 54.86 -55.37
C THR A 747 26.91 53.92 -56.59
N VAL A 748 27.82 54.21 -57.52
CA VAL A 748 28.14 53.37 -58.68
C VAL A 748 29.34 52.49 -58.33
N PRO A 749 29.20 51.14 -58.28
CA PRO A 749 30.32 50.27 -57.91
C PRO A 749 31.43 50.27 -58.97
N THR A 750 32.69 50.21 -58.53
CA THR A 750 33.85 50.11 -59.43
C THR A 750 33.81 48.80 -60.24
N PRO A 751 33.86 48.85 -61.58
CA PRO A 751 33.94 47.63 -62.40
C PRO A 751 35.24 46.86 -62.19
N GLY A 752 35.15 45.53 -62.20
CA GLY A 752 36.32 44.64 -62.17
C GLY A 752 36.72 44.09 -60.79
N ILE A 753 35.99 44.44 -59.72
CA ILE A 753 36.21 43.85 -58.39
C ILE A 753 35.84 42.36 -58.42
N THR A 754 36.81 41.49 -58.11
CA THR A 754 36.68 40.03 -58.05
C THR A 754 36.60 39.47 -56.62
N GLU A 755 37.02 40.23 -55.62
CA GLU A 755 36.92 39.84 -54.21
C GLU A 755 35.49 40.06 -53.69
N PRO A 756 34.91 39.09 -52.94
CA PRO A 756 33.54 39.21 -52.44
C PRO A 756 33.44 40.26 -51.34
N ALA A 757 32.55 41.25 -51.51
CA ALA A 757 32.21 42.15 -50.42
C ALA A 757 31.47 41.37 -49.32
N ILE A 758 31.99 41.43 -48.09
CA ILE A 758 31.42 40.72 -46.92
C ILE A 758 30.43 41.64 -46.21
N ASP A 759 29.19 41.16 -46.01
CA ASP A 759 28.09 41.86 -45.34
C ASP A 759 27.98 43.37 -45.66
N PRO A 760 27.92 43.77 -46.95
CA PRO A 760 27.96 45.18 -47.34
C PRO A 760 26.69 45.94 -46.98
N VAL A 761 26.88 47.16 -46.47
CA VAL A 761 25.85 48.07 -45.94
C VAL A 761 25.77 49.43 -46.68
N GLY A 762 26.43 49.52 -47.85
CA GLY A 762 26.63 50.75 -48.61
C GLY A 762 27.86 51.56 -48.17
N PRO A 763 28.12 52.73 -48.79
CA PRO A 763 29.14 53.66 -48.34
C PRO A 763 28.67 54.49 -47.13
N ASN A 764 29.59 54.93 -46.28
CA ASN A 764 29.27 55.59 -45.00
C ASN A 764 28.57 56.96 -45.11
N ARG A 765 28.49 57.56 -46.31
CA ARG A 765 27.87 58.87 -46.58
C ARG A 765 27.33 58.92 -48.02
N GLY A 766 26.31 59.74 -48.25
CA GLY A 766 25.78 60.05 -49.58
C GLY A 766 24.81 61.23 -49.59
N THR A 767 24.16 61.44 -50.74
CA THR A 767 23.11 62.46 -50.96
C THR A 767 21.74 61.86 -51.27
N SER A 768 21.68 60.57 -51.56
CA SER A 768 20.48 59.83 -51.97
C SER A 768 20.64 58.37 -51.52
N HIS A 769 19.57 57.72 -51.08
CA HIS A 769 19.60 56.28 -50.78
C HIS A 769 19.27 55.47 -52.03
N VAL A 770 19.71 54.21 -52.05
CA VAL A 770 19.37 53.28 -53.14
C VAL A 770 17.87 52.94 -53.07
N VAL A 771 17.25 52.88 -54.24
CA VAL A 771 15.87 52.43 -54.43
C VAL A 771 15.89 51.14 -55.28
N ARG A 772 15.06 50.18 -54.89
CA ARG A 772 15.04 48.81 -55.40
C ARG A 772 13.63 48.38 -55.83
N GLY A 773 13.54 47.29 -56.59
CA GLY A 773 12.27 46.84 -57.17
C GLY A 773 11.82 47.71 -58.35
N SER A 774 10.53 47.63 -58.65
CA SER A 774 9.82 48.48 -59.61
C SER A 774 8.54 48.97 -58.95
N SER A 775 7.61 49.60 -59.66
CA SER A 775 6.36 50.12 -59.05
C SER A 775 5.22 50.17 -60.06
N TRP A 776 4.02 50.50 -59.59
CA TRP A 776 2.85 50.83 -60.42
C TRP A 776 3.09 51.94 -61.47
N ARG A 777 4.22 52.66 -61.39
CA ARG A 777 4.65 53.67 -62.39
C ARG A 777 5.64 53.16 -63.43
N HIS A 778 6.06 51.90 -63.37
CA HIS A 778 7.09 51.35 -64.25
C HIS A 778 6.52 50.37 -65.29
N SER A 779 6.80 50.64 -66.57
CA SER A 779 6.43 49.80 -67.73
C SER A 779 7.62 49.36 -68.58
N GLY A 780 8.81 49.90 -68.33
CA GLY A 780 10.00 49.69 -69.17
C GLY A 780 10.81 48.44 -68.85
N ILE A 781 11.40 47.83 -69.88
CA ILE A 781 12.26 46.63 -69.75
C ILE A 781 13.52 46.87 -68.90
N SER A 782 13.94 48.12 -68.70
CA SER A 782 15.10 48.44 -67.87
C SER A 782 14.72 48.43 -66.40
N GLU A 783 13.53 48.95 -66.08
CA GLU A 783 13.00 49.22 -64.74
C GLU A 783 12.42 47.96 -64.10
N LEU A 784 11.76 47.10 -64.88
CA LEU A 784 11.08 45.88 -64.40
C LEU A 784 12.00 44.70 -64.06
N ARG A 785 13.33 44.87 -64.17
CA ARG A 785 14.30 43.80 -63.88
C ARG A 785 14.72 43.85 -62.42
N LEU A 786 14.92 42.69 -61.82
CA LEU A 786 15.44 42.58 -60.45
C LEU A 786 16.92 43.00 -60.32
N SER A 787 17.61 43.25 -61.43
CA SER A 787 18.92 43.91 -61.50
C SER A 787 18.86 45.44 -61.41
N TYR A 788 17.70 46.06 -61.68
CA TYR A 788 17.50 47.50 -61.73
C TYR A 788 17.95 48.21 -60.43
N ARG A 789 18.60 49.37 -60.56
CA ARG A 789 19.07 50.21 -59.46
C ARG A 789 18.64 51.65 -59.71
N ASP A 790 17.75 52.16 -58.86
CA ASP A 790 17.32 53.55 -58.81
C ASP A 790 17.89 54.23 -57.55
N TYR A 791 17.65 55.53 -57.39
CA TYR A 791 17.99 56.27 -56.17
C TYR A 791 17.04 57.46 -55.97
N SER A 792 16.85 57.85 -54.71
CA SER A 792 16.10 59.07 -54.38
C SER A 792 16.67 59.77 -53.15
N ALA A 793 16.39 61.07 -53.04
CA ALA A 793 16.59 61.87 -51.83
C ALA A 793 15.25 62.39 -51.25
N THR A 794 14.12 62.06 -51.88
CA THR A 794 12.79 62.55 -51.54
C THR A 794 11.76 61.40 -51.56
N PRO A 795 10.64 61.53 -50.83
CA PRO A 795 9.48 60.66 -51.02
C PRO A 795 8.94 60.70 -52.46
N ARG A 796 8.21 59.65 -52.87
CA ARG A 796 7.42 59.59 -54.11
C ARG A 796 6.13 58.78 -53.86
N PRO A 797 5.02 59.03 -54.58
CA PRO A 797 3.79 58.21 -54.48
C PRO A 797 3.92 56.79 -55.07
N ASP A 798 5.12 56.40 -55.52
CA ASP A 798 5.45 55.05 -55.98
C ASP A 798 6.59 54.41 -55.15
N LEU A 799 6.96 55.02 -54.02
CA LEU A 799 8.13 54.67 -53.22
C LEU A 799 7.75 54.46 -51.75
N GLY A 800 7.86 53.20 -51.31
CA GLY A 800 7.67 52.73 -49.95
C GLY A 800 8.89 51.94 -49.46
N PHE A 801 8.67 50.92 -48.62
CA PHE A 801 9.74 50.09 -48.08
C PHE A 801 9.23 48.75 -47.52
N ARG A 802 10.17 47.84 -47.25
CA ARG A 802 9.95 46.66 -46.38
C ARG A 802 11.02 46.60 -45.29
N ILE A 803 10.70 45.99 -44.16
CA ILE A 803 11.61 45.89 -43.00
C ILE A 803 12.44 44.60 -43.02
N ALA A 804 13.57 44.63 -42.32
CA ALA A 804 14.43 43.50 -42.02
C ALA A 804 15.01 43.60 -40.60
N ARG A 805 15.54 42.48 -40.07
CA ARG A 805 16.45 42.43 -38.91
C ARG A 805 17.34 41.19 -38.99
N TYR A 806 18.39 41.09 -38.18
CA TYR A 806 19.14 39.83 -38.11
C TYR A 806 18.34 38.72 -37.41
N ALA A 807 18.75 37.47 -37.67
CA ALA A 807 18.05 36.25 -37.26
C ALA A 807 18.88 35.39 -36.29
N ASP A 808 19.83 36.02 -35.60
CA ASP A 808 20.56 35.50 -34.44
C ASP A 808 19.88 35.90 -33.10
#